data_AF-A0A1H4C572-F1
#
_entry.id   AF-A0A1H4C572-F1
#
_cell.length_a   1.000
_cell.length_b   1.000
_cell.length_c   1.000
_cell.angle_alpha   90.00
_cell.angle_beta   90.00
_cell.angle_gamma   90.00
#
_symmetry.space_group_name_H-M   'P 1'
#
loop_
_entity.id
_entity.type
_entity.pdbx_description
1 polymer ?
#
loop_
_entity_poly.entity_id
_entity_poly.type
_entity_poly.pdbx_seq_one_letter_code
_entity_poly.pdbx_strand_id
1 'polypeptide(L)'
;MKNNMLLLCLFFQTVFYASCNDDYVTIVQAQFAEQSGYVPEEIASWTHIMYVFDNNTCTEIEKETDRASLKEFETTVGNRCTVIAYESEDNLMFGQENPGKASSEYYVALKDINDDIPQIWMGQKALNTEEKFSMQPLTSSITVNIINAPQSFQNISFSLGGMTNALYPSVARVEALNEVKVKKLMFTKAETGMTKGVFPMCQPDKTWQLPCQLEFNDVTLENTLEIAEGIRAGYTLELNLDFSKYEEESIYTLTYRYTPYSKNMWTSQSEEFIRFWPGDDLYVDDNDYYNVYVLQDKRWRSIKVNNALVSNAPKYHSEIWNDWDNSKELRDTMCFVNFVNEFSGPVKMRVEKRRGKFYTSQIRPSSYGIKTTNCSNRTVEFTIPSWESRKVSVEFDDDRYHNLFIFPNRTDTDKPDFSSSKVKYYAAGEHEVGSITLQEGEILYIDEGATVYSSVSIEGSNTKIMGRGILSGEKLRHWGGEQWSNGEMLISASKHIASEKRLNNIEISGVTLIDSPGWTVGMFFIDNLTINNINIISWELNGDGIDLCSVSRANITDSFIRTYDDCITLKVRDYGVWQTPTEYVNVKDCVVWSDYARAIVVGPEAGACIWGSGGLTDCIFEDCVVLEQPDGSTDYRAALSVVQQQQSIWGVTYDEYNGNINNILFKNILIDDIQSGGRPIWVEQCRPQKEWVGWQWVGVSFENITIRDTKGLRHKSYITSSTCGGMYVSLTNVTYNGEIITSTGKYLDFYNKSGMATVEFY
;
A
#
# COMPACT_ATOMS: atom_id res chain seq x y z
N MET A 1 -23.83 -51.73 20.25
CA MET A 1 -24.41 -52.71 21.19
C MET A 1 -24.02 -52.29 22.60
N LYS A 2 -25.03 -52.13 23.46
CA LYS A 2 -24.95 -51.88 24.90
C LYS A 2 -24.78 -53.19 25.68
N ASN A 3 -24.40 -53.06 26.96
CA ASN A 3 -24.69 -53.97 28.10
C ASN A 3 -23.82 -55.25 28.20
N ASN A 4 -23.44 -55.79 29.36
CA ASN A 4 -23.76 -55.53 30.78
C ASN A 4 -22.81 -56.39 31.67
N MET A 5 -22.62 -55.97 32.95
CA MET A 5 -22.70 -56.72 34.24
C MET A 5 -22.41 -58.25 34.26
N LEU A 6 -21.80 -58.93 35.24
CA LEU A 6 -21.57 -58.74 36.69
C LEU A 6 -20.74 -59.94 37.24
N LEU A 7 -20.01 -59.76 38.37
CA LEU A 7 -19.79 -60.68 39.53
C LEU A 7 -19.21 -62.12 39.30
N LEU A 8 -18.45 -62.82 40.17
CA LEU A 8 -18.04 -62.75 41.59
C LEU A 8 -16.96 -63.85 41.85
N CYS A 9 -16.24 -63.75 42.98
CA CYS A 9 -15.58 -64.80 43.83
C CYS A 9 -14.03 -64.72 43.91
N LEU A 10 -13.43 -64.08 44.93
CA LEU A 10 -13.27 -64.46 46.36
C LEU A 10 -12.02 -65.33 46.61
N PHE A 11 -11.02 -64.81 47.34
CA PHE A 11 -10.61 -65.39 48.64
C PHE A 11 -9.78 -64.43 49.50
N PHE A 12 -10.03 -64.55 50.80
CA PHE A 12 -9.74 -63.68 51.95
C PHE A 12 -8.27 -63.52 52.37
N GLN A 13 -7.91 -62.32 52.86
CA GLN A 13 -7.26 -62.16 54.17
C GLN A 13 -7.75 -60.87 54.88
N THR A 14 -8.49 -61.06 55.96
CA THR A 14 -8.78 -60.14 57.09
C THR A 14 -7.52 -59.96 57.96
N VAL A 15 -7.20 -58.91 58.71
CA VAL A 15 -7.80 -57.65 59.19
C VAL A 15 -6.65 -56.88 59.85
N PHE A 16 -6.58 -55.55 59.75
CA PHE A 16 -6.40 -54.63 60.88
C PHE A 16 -6.53 -53.18 60.38
N TYR A 17 -7.54 -52.47 60.90
CA TYR A 17 -7.54 -51.01 60.93
C TYR A 17 -6.47 -50.58 61.93
N ALA A 18 -5.53 -49.75 61.47
CA ALA A 18 -4.74 -48.87 62.32
C ALA A 18 -4.64 -47.54 61.58
N SER A 19 -5.37 -46.54 62.07
CA SER A 19 -5.10 -45.15 61.74
C SER A 19 -3.78 -44.74 62.40
N CYS A 20 -2.77 -44.44 61.60
CA CYS A 20 -1.63 -43.60 61.99
C CYS A 20 -1.35 -42.71 60.78
N ASN A 21 -1.91 -41.50 60.79
CA ASN A 21 -1.23 -40.38 60.16
C ASN A 21 -0.07 -40.08 61.10
N ASP A 22 1.14 -40.55 60.76
CA ASP A 22 2.33 -39.94 61.34
C ASP A 22 2.43 -38.56 60.70
N ASP A 23 1.95 -37.53 61.40
CA ASP A 23 2.13 -36.13 61.02
C ASP A 23 3.63 -35.82 61.16
N TYR A 24 4.38 -36.02 60.07
CA TYR A 24 5.78 -35.60 60.01
C TYR A 24 5.82 -34.08 60.15
N VAL A 25 6.33 -33.61 61.28
CA VAL A 25 6.63 -32.20 61.54
C VAL A 25 8.00 -31.87 60.92
N THR A 26 8.07 -30.79 60.14
CA THR A 26 9.29 -30.21 59.57
C THR A 26 9.53 -28.83 60.18
N ILE A 27 10.79 -28.45 60.35
CA ILE A 27 11.18 -27.11 60.79
C ILE A 27 11.45 -26.28 59.53
N VAL A 28 10.72 -25.18 59.38
CA VAL A 28 10.94 -24.27 58.26
C VAL A 28 12.11 -23.36 58.55
N GLN A 29 13.21 -23.56 57.81
CA GLN A 29 14.35 -22.66 57.79
C GLN A 29 14.49 -22.08 56.39
N ALA A 30 14.17 -20.80 56.22
CA ALA A 30 14.16 -20.12 54.92
C ALA A 30 15.59 -19.93 54.37
N GLN A 31 16.16 -20.95 53.73
CA GLN A 31 17.46 -20.86 53.09
C GLN A 31 17.31 -20.41 51.63
N PHE A 32 17.53 -19.14 51.33
CA PHE A 32 17.37 -18.66 49.95
C PHE A 32 18.52 -19.13 49.05
N ALA A 33 18.19 -19.73 47.91
CA ALA A 33 19.11 -20.20 46.91
C ALA A 33 19.66 -19.02 46.08
N GLU A 34 20.96 -19.00 45.85
CA GLU A 34 21.59 -18.11 44.88
C GLU A 34 21.10 -18.49 43.48
N GLN A 35 20.47 -17.55 42.79
CA GLN A 35 20.01 -17.74 41.42
C GLN A 35 20.98 -17.16 40.41
N SER A 36 21.02 -17.75 39.22
CA SER A 36 21.76 -17.19 38.09
C SER A 36 20.99 -15.98 37.52
N GLY A 37 21.58 -14.79 37.61
CA GLY A 37 20.98 -13.51 37.20
C GLY A 37 21.37 -12.38 38.15
N TYR A 38 20.88 -11.16 37.90
CA TYR A 38 21.04 -10.03 38.82
C TYR A 38 20.04 -10.16 39.97
N VAL A 39 20.49 -10.73 41.09
CA VAL A 39 19.79 -10.59 42.38
C VAL A 39 20.25 -9.27 43.01
N PRO A 40 19.34 -8.38 43.46
CA PRO A 40 19.73 -7.16 44.15
C PRO A 40 20.65 -7.48 45.33
N GLU A 41 21.81 -6.83 45.41
CA GLU A 41 22.77 -7.08 46.51
C GLU A 41 22.14 -6.83 47.88
N GLU A 42 21.19 -5.90 47.94
CA GLU A 42 20.47 -5.49 49.14
C GLU A 42 19.27 -6.37 49.49
N ILE A 43 18.93 -7.39 48.68
CA ILE A 43 17.76 -8.23 48.94
C ILE A 43 17.79 -8.86 50.34
N ALA A 44 18.98 -9.15 50.86
CA ALA A 44 19.14 -9.72 52.19
C ALA A 44 18.79 -8.73 53.33
N SER A 45 18.92 -7.42 53.08
CA SER A 45 18.56 -6.34 54.00
C SER A 45 17.13 -5.82 53.82
N TRP A 46 16.38 -6.36 52.86
CA TRP A 46 14.97 -6.02 52.68
C TRP A 46 14.09 -6.68 53.74
N THR A 47 12.90 -6.11 53.95
CA THR A 47 11.92 -6.74 54.84
C THR A 47 11.41 -8.04 54.21
N HIS A 48 11.37 -9.11 55.00
CA HIS A 48 10.89 -10.42 54.58
C HIS A 48 9.61 -10.77 55.35
N ILE A 49 8.65 -11.38 54.65
CA ILE A 49 7.47 -11.99 55.25
C ILE A 49 7.33 -13.43 54.74
N MET A 50 7.18 -14.35 55.68
CA MET A 50 7.03 -15.78 55.46
C MET A 50 5.63 -16.20 55.88
N TYR A 51 4.88 -16.81 54.97
CA TYR A 51 3.55 -17.35 55.20
C TYR A 51 3.56 -18.86 55.04
N VAL A 52 2.87 -19.57 55.93
CA VAL A 52 2.62 -21.02 55.77
C VAL A 52 1.14 -21.30 55.74
N PHE A 53 0.75 -22.08 54.74
CA PHE A 53 -0.62 -22.45 54.48
C PHE A 53 -0.77 -23.96 54.49
N ASP A 54 -1.84 -24.42 55.14
CA ASP A 54 -2.43 -25.72 54.81
C ASP A 54 -3.34 -25.56 53.56
N ASN A 55 -4.20 -26.55 53.29
CA ASN A 55 -5.09 -26.49 52.11
C ASN A 55 -6.12 -25.33 52.15
N ASN A 56 -6.47 -24.79 53.32
CA ASN A 56 -7.57 -23.84 53.52
C ASN A 56 -7.24 -22.61 54.38
N THR A 57 -6.22 -22.66 55.23
CA THR A 57 -5.91 -21.64 56.24
C THR A 57 -4.43 -21.31 56.29
N CYS A 58 -4.10 -20.09 56.75
CA CYS A 58 -2.72 -19.74 57.09
C CYS A 58 -2.42 -20.20 58.52
N THR A 59 -1.44 -21.08 58.68
CA THR A 59 -1.09 -21.67 59.97
C THR A 59 -0.04 -20.85 60.70
N GLU A 60 0.90 -20.24 59.98
CA GLU A 60 2.01 -19.45 60.55
C GLU A 60 2.35 -18.25 59.67
N ILE A 61 2.77 -17.14 60.31
CA ILE A 61 3.27 -15.93 59.66
C ILE A 61 4.44 -15.38 60.46
N GLU A 62 5.54 -15.06 59.77
CA GLU A 62 6.71 -14.39 60.35
C GLU A 62 7.13 -13.22 59.46
N LYS A 63 7.19 -12.00 60.01
CA LYS A 63 7.64 -10.79 59.30
C LYS A 63 8.79 -10.14 60.05
N GLU A 64 9.91 -9.92 59.37
CA GLU A 64 11.13 -9.36 59.96
C GLU A 64 11.81 -8.41 58.96
N THR A 65 12.59 -7.44 59.47
CA THR A 65 13.18 -6.35 58.65
C THR A 65 14.33 -6.79 57.74
N ASP A 66 14.84 -8.00 57.93
CA ASP A 66 15.94 -8.55 57.16
C ASP A 66 15.85 -10.09 57.11
N ARG A 67 16.61 -10.68 56.18
CA ARG A 67 16.66 -12.13 55.96
C ARG A 67 17.14 -12.91 57.18
N ALA A 68 18.13 -12.40 57.91
CA ALA A 68 18.82 -13.14 58.97
C ALA A 68 17.99 -13.22 60.26
N SER A 69 17.03 -12.30 60.42
CA SER A 69 16.15 -12.21 61.58
C SER A 69 14.92 -13.13 61.51
N LEU A 70 14.61 -13.72 60.34
CA LEU A 70 13.48 -14.66 60.18
C LEU A 70 13.59 -15.86 61.12
N LYS A 71 12.58 -16.05 61.97
CA LYS A 71 12.53 -17.18 62.91
C LYS A 71 12.10 -18.49 62.25
N GLU A 72 12.59 -19.57 62.82
CA GLU A 72 12.20 -20.94 62.47
C GLU A 72 10.92 -21.33 63.24
N PHE A 73 10.02 -22.08 62.59
CA PHE A 73 8.84 -22.65 63.24
C PHE A 73 8.55 -24.07 62.73
N GLU A 74 7.82 -24.83 63.54
CA GLU A 74 7.38 -26.20 63.23
C GLU A 74 6.11 -26.19 62.37
N THR A 75 6.06 -27.03 61.34
CA THR A 75 4.88 -27.17 60.47
C THR A 75 4.75 -28.60 59.94
N THR A 76 3.61 -28.93 59.33
CA THR A 76 3.36 -30.25 58.74
C THR A 76 3.92 -30.35 57.32
N VAL A 77 4.51 -31.50 56.99
CA VAL A 77 4.92 -31.83 55.61
C VAL A 77 3.73 -31.73 54.65
N GLY A 78 3.95 -31.11 53.49
CA GLY A 78 2.91 -30.87 52.49
C GLY A 78 2.22 -29.50 52.57
N ASN A 79 2.39 -28.76 53.68
CA ASN A 79 2.01 -27.35 53.74
C ASN A 79 2.82 -26.53 52.72
N ARG A 80 2.28 -25.40 52.28
CA ARG A 80 2.94 -24.49 51.34
C ARG A 80 3.52 -23.31 52.09
N CYS A 81 4.81 -23.07 51.90
CA CYS A 81 5.48 -21.87 52.40
C CYS A 81 5.72 -20.90 51.26
N THR A 82 5.39 -19.63 51.49
CA THR A 82 5.69 -18.53 50.58
C THR A 82 6.45 -17.46 51.33
N VAL A 83 7.62 -17.10 50.81
CA VAL A 83 8.44 -16.02 51.34
C VAL A 83 8.44 -14.88 50.34
N ILE A 84 8.25 -13.66 50.84
CA ILE A 84 8.24 -12.43 50.05
C ILE A 84 9.27 -11.49 50.66
N ALA A 85 10.16 -10.94 49.84
CA ALA A 85 11.09 -9.88 50.19
C ALA A 85 10.70 -8.60 49.43
N TYR A 86 10.69 -7.45 50.08
CA TYR A 86 10.34 -6.18 49.44
C TYR A 86 11.21 -5.03 49.91
N GLU A 87 11.58 -4.18 48.96
CA GLU A 87 12.49 -3.04 49.12
C GLU A 87 11.94 -1.95 50.06
N SER A 88 10.63 -1.68 49.99
CA SER A 88 9.94 -0.72 50.86
C SER A 88 8.47 -1.13 51.06
N GLU A 89 7.89 -0.74 52.20
CA GLU A 89 6.48 -0.93 52.55
C GLU A 89 5.61 0.29 52.20
N ASP A 90 6.21 1.39 51.72
CA ASP A 90 5.52 2.68 51.59
C ASP A 90 4.23 2.59 50.76
N ASN A 91 4.24 1.79 49.70
CA ASN A 91 3.10 1.55 48.81
C ASN A 91 2.49 0.14 48.94
N LEU A 92 2.76 -0.60 50.02
CA LEU A 92 2.23 -1.95 50.24
C LEU A 92 1.17 -2.00 51.33
N MET A 93 0.12 -2.78 51.11
CA MET A 93 -0.90 -3.12 52.11
C MET A 93 -1.08 -4.63 52.21
N PHE A 94 -1.36 -5.11 53.42
CA PHE A 94 -1.48 -6.52 53.74
C PHE A 94 -2.92 -6.85 54.15
N GLY A 95 -3.46 -7.97 53.65
CA GLY A 95 -4.84 -8.38 53.95
C GLY A 95 -5.04 -8.84 55.41
N GLN A 96 -4.26 -9.82 55.84
CA GLN A 96 -4.24 -10.32 57.22
C GLN A 96 -2.78 -10.49 57.66
N GLU A 97 -2.48 -10.10 58.89
CA GLU A 97 -1.11 -10.10 59.45
C GLU A 97 -0.91 -11.15 60.55
N ASN A 98 -1.98 -11.81 60.99
CA ASN A 98 -1.94 -12.88 62.00
C ASN A 98 -2.47 -14.20 61.40
N PRO A 99 -1.98 -15.37 61.85
CA PRO A 99 -2.44 -16.67 61.37
C PRO A 99 -3.90 -16.98 61.78
N GLY A 100 -4.48 -18.02 61.18
CA GLY A 100 -5.78 -18.59 61.53
C GLY A 100 -6.98 -18.14 60.69
N LYS A 101 -6.78 -17.35 59.64
CA LYS A 101 -7.83 -16.96 58.68
C LYS A 101 -7.82 -17.82 57.42
N ALA A 102 -8.84 -17.68 56.58
CA ALA A 102 -8.90 -18.40 55.32
C ALA A 102 -7.77 -17.94 54.39
N SER A 103 -7.19 -18.86 53.62
CA SER A 103 -6.04 -18.59 52.74
C SER A 103 -6.27 -17.51 51.68
N SER A 104 -7.53 -17.21 51.35
CA SER A 104 -7.95 -16.12 50.45
C SER A 104 -7.92 -14.72 51.09
N GLU A 105 -7.86 -14.62 52.42
CA GLU A 105 -7.80 -13.35 53.14
C GLU A 105 -6.39 -12.77 53.23
N TYR A 106 -5.36 -13.56 52.87
CA TYR A 106 -3.96 -13.14 52.87
C TYR A 106 -3.55 -12.70 51.48
N TYR A 107 -3.17 -11.43 51.35
CA TYR A 107 -2.62 -10.84 50.14
C TYR A 107 -1.62 -9.73 50.48
N VAL A 108 -0.69 -9.49 49.55
CA VAL A 108 0.16 -8.28 49.51
C VAL A 108 -0.28 -7.48 48.31
N ALA A 109 -0.85 -6.29 48.53
CA ALA A 109 -1.40 -5.44 47.48
C ALA A 109 -0.77 -4.05 47.47
N LEU A 110 -0.89 -3.36 46.34
CA LEU A 110 -0.50 -1.96 46.22
C LEU A 110 -1.58 -1.05 46.80
N LYS A 111 -1.18 -0.01 47.56
CA LYS A 111 -2.11 1.04 48.04
C LYS A 111 -2.61 1.88 46.87
N ASP A 112 -1.69 2.38 46.05
CA ASP A 112 -1.98 3.03 44.78
C ASP A 112 -1.09 2.42 43.69
N ILE A 113 -1.70 2.03 42.57
CA ILE A 113 -0.93 1.52 41.44
C ILE A 113 -0.02 2.60 40.83
N ASN A 114 -0.40 3.87 40.90
CA ASN A 114 0.32 4.96 40.24
C ASN A 114 1.52 5.49 41.04
N ASP A 115 1.56 5.26 42.35
CA ASP A 115 2.73 5.55 43.19
C ASP A 115 3.91 4.62 42.89
N ASP A 116 5.07 4.91 43.49
CA ASP A 116 6.27 4.09 43.32
C ASP A 116 6.01 2.65 43.78
N ILE A 117 6.31 1.70 42.88
CA ILE A 117 6.13 0.28 43.13
C ILE A 117 7.48 -0.27 43.56
N PRO A 118 7.63 -0.72 44.82
CA PRO A 118 8.91 -1.23 45.32
C PRO A 118 9.29 -2.51 44.59
N GLN A 119 10.57 -2.86 44.57
CA GLN A 119 10.95 -4.19 44.11
C GLN A 119 10.42 -5.26 45.08
N ILE A 120 9.74 -6.27 44.53
CA ILE A 120 9.21 -7.41 45.28
C ILE A 120 9.77 -8.68 44.67
N TRP A 121 10.27 -9.55 45.53
CA TRP A 121 10.75 -10.87 45.19
C TRP A 121 10.00 -11.90 46.01
N MET A 122 9.76 -13.08 45.43
CA MET A 122 9.05 -14.14 46.13
C MET A 122 9.58 -15.53 45.79
N GLY A 123 9.45 -16.44 46.75
CA GLY A 123 9.68 -17.86 46.56
C GLY A 123 8.55 -18.65 47.20
N GLN A 124 7.99 -19.63 46.50
CA GLN A 124 6.99 -20.54 47.03
C GLN A 124 7.42 -21.99 46.83
N LYS A 125 7.18 -22.83 47.83
CA LYS A 125 7.41 -24.28 47.73
C LYS A 125 6.44 -25.06 48.64
N ALA A 126 6.10 -26.28 48.25
CA ALA A 126 5.54 -27.27 49.16
C ALA A 126 6.66 -27.85 50.04
N LEU A 127 6.45 -27.86 51.35
CA LEU A 127 7.48 -28.18 52.32
C LEU A 127 7.82 -29.68 52.36
N ASN A 128 9.13 -29.98 52.43
CA ASN A 128 9.73 -31.30 52.56
C ASN A 128 11.07 -31.20 53.32
N THR A 129 11.79 -32.31 53.51
CA THR A 129 12.89 -32.45 54.49
C THR A 129 14.14 -31.54 54.31
N GLU A 130 14.26 -30.74 53.24
CA GLU A 130 15.30 -29.70 53.07
C GLU A 130 14.74 -28.46 52.33
N GLU A 131 15.00 -27.26 52.87
CA GLU A 131 14.19 -26.07 52.53
C GLU A 131 15.00 -24.90 51.96
N LYS A 132 15.46 -25.07 50.71
CA LYS A 132 15.97 -23.96 49.92
C LYS A 132 14.89 -23.27 49.10
N PHE A 133 14.74 -21.94 49.24
CA PHE A 133 13.79 -21.11 48.50
C PHE A 133 14.47 -20.43 47.31
N SER A 134 13.91 -20.61 46.12
CA SER A 134 14.37 -19.90 44.93
C SER A 134 13.61 -18.57 44.84
N MET A 135 14.24 -17.45 45.22
CA MET A 135 13.61 -16.12 45.17
C MET A 135 13.57 -15.56 43.76
N GLN A 136 12.40 -15.31 43.22
CA GLN A 136 12.19 -14.80 41.88
C GLN A 136 11.62 -13.38 41.95
N PRO A 137 12.02 -12.47 41.05
CA PRO A 137 11.40 -11.15 40.98
C PRO A 137 9.92 -11.28 40.61
N LEU A 138 9.07 -10.67 41.43
CA LEU A 138 7.65 -10.51 41.16
C LEU A 138 7.40 -9.26 40.32
N THR A 139 7.97 -8.14 40.76
CA THR A 139 7.80 -6.86 40.06
C THR A 139 8.68 -6.80 38.83
N SER A 140 8.13 -6.21 37.80
CA SER A 140 8.79 -5.90 36.55
C SER A 140 9.22 -4.43 36.56
N SER A 141 9.88 -3.98 35.50
CA SER A 141 10.25 -2.57 35.40
C SER A 141 10.13 -2.01 33.99
N ILE A 142 9.99 -0.69 33.90
CA ILE A 142 10.10 0.07 32.66
C ILE A 142 11.27 1.02 32.78
N THR A 143 12.11 1.06 31.74
CA THR A 143 13.17 2.06 31.58
C THR A 143 12.93 2.85 30.30
N VAL A 144 13.06 4.16 30.35
CA VAL A 144 12.89 5.04 29.18
C VAL A 144 14.16 5.83 28.93
N ASN A 145 14.72 5.69 27.74
CA ASN A 145 15.87 6.47 27.27
C ASN A 145 15.39 7.50 26.25
N ILE A 146 15.81 8.75 26.42
CA ILE A 146 15.40 9.87 25.58
C ILE A 146 16.64 10.41 24.88
N ILE A 147 16.68 10.27 23.55
CA ILE A 147 17.87 10.52 22.73
C ILE A 147 17.61 11.73 21.85
N ASN A 148 18.55 12.69 21.85
CA ASN A 148 18.51 13.90 21.00
C ASN A 148 17.23 14.76 21.13
N ALA A 149 16.55 14.73 22.28
CA ALA A 149 15.30 15.45 22.46
C ALA A 149 15.43 16.97 22.21
N PRO A 150 14.52 17.54 21.38
CA PRO A 150 14.52 18.97 21.06
C PRO A 150 14.21 19.80 22.31
N GLN A 151 14.51 21.10 22.25
CA GLN A 151 14.27 21.99 23.39
C GLN A 151 12.78 22.12 23.75
N SER A 152 11.89 21.92 22.80
CA SER A 152 10.44 22.00 23.02
C SER A 152 9.86 20.78 23.74
N PHE A 153 10.56 19.63 23.75
CA PHE A 153 10.06 18.40 24.38
C PHE A 153 10.09 18.50 25.90
N GLN A 154 8.96 18.15 26.53
CA GLN A 154 8.77 18.21 27.99
C GLN A 154 8.88 16.82 28.62
N ASN A 155 8.02 15.90 28.21
CA ASN A 155 7.95 14.55 28.78
C ASN A 155 7.26 13.56 27.82
N ILE A 156 7.41 12.28 28.13
CA ILE A 156 6.61 11.20 27.57
C ILE A 156 5.87 10.49 28.70
N SER A 157 4.59 10.19 28.49
CA SER A 157 3.78 9.40 29.41
C SER A 157 3.23 8.15 28.76
N PHE A 158 2.93 7.14 29.58
CA PHE A 158 2.45 5.82 29.17
C PHE A 158 1.26 5.41 30.03
N SER A 159 0.28 4.74 29.42
CA SER A 159 -0.85 4.14 30.13
C SER A 159 -0.85 2.62 29.96
N LEU A 160 -0.44 1.90 31.00
CA LEU A 160 -0.43 0.45 31.02
C LEU A 160 -1.75 -0.08 31.56
N GLY A 161 -2.60 -0.60 30.68
CA GLY A 161 -3.83 -1.29 31.07
C GLY A 161 -3.60 -2.75 31.43
N GLY A 162 -4.59 -3.41 32.03
CA GLY A 162 -4.50 -4.85 32.31
C GLY A 162 -3.67 -5.20 33.54
N MET A 163 -3.50 -4.27 34.48
CA MET A 163 -2.61 -4.46 35.61
C MET A 163 -3.28 -5.20 36.77
N THR A 164 -2.58 -6.17 37.35
CA THR A 164 -2.92 -6.70 38.68
C THR A 164 -2.39 -5.77 39.76
N ASN A 165 -2.86 -5.92 40.99
CA ASN A 165 -2.39 -5.10 42.11
C ASN A 165 -2.30 -5.86 43.43
N ALA A 166 -2.51 -7.18 43.45
CA ALA A 166 -2.42 -8.01 44.63
C ALA A 166 -1.75 -9.34 44.30
N LEU A 167 -0.81 -9.77 45.16
CA LEU A 167 -0.27 -11.12 45.22
C LEU A 167 -1.00 -11.89 46.33
N TYR A 168 -1.52 -13.07 46.04
CA TYR A 168 -2.06 -14.02 47.00
C TYR A 168 -0.99 -15.08 47.34
N PRO A 169 -0.35 -15.00 48.52
CA PRO A 169 0.78 -15.86 48.86
C PRO A 169 0.40 -17.35 48.90
N SER A 170 -0.83 -17.71 49.25
CA SER A 170 -1.27 -19.12 49.35
C SER A 170 -1.18 -19.92 48.06
N VAL A 171 -1.26 -19.24 46.91
CA VAL A 171 -1.25 -19.83 45.56
C VAL A 171 -0.20 -19.22 44.64
N ALA A 172 0.63 -18.30 45.15
CA ALA A 172 1.62 -17.55 44.39
C ALA A 172 1.05 -16.89 43.13
N ARG A 173 -0.19 -16.40 43.23
CA ARG A 173 -0.92 -15.83 42.10
C ARG A 173 -1.15 -14.35 42.29
N VAL A 174 -0.94 -13.60 41.22
CA VAL A 174 -1.28 -12.19 41.14
C VAL A 174 -2.65 -11.99 40.51
N GLU A 175 -3.50 -11.19 41.15
CA GLU A 175 -4.82 -10.84 40.65
C GLU A 175 -5.15 -9.37 40.93
N ALA A 176 -6.23 -8.89 40.34
CA ALA A 176 -6.83 -7.62 40.71
C ALA A 176 -7.67 -7.82 41.97
N LEU A 177 -7.41 -7.04 43.03
CA LEU A 177 -8.14 -7.17 44.31
C LEU A 177 -9.63 -6.83 44.18
N ASN A 178 -10.00 -6.02 43.18
CA ASN A 178 -11.40 -5.65 42.88
C ASN A 178 -11.63 -5.52 41.37
N GLU A 179 -10.82 -4.69 40.72
CA GLU A 179 -10.92 -4.36 39.31
C GLU A 179 -9.52 -4.24 38.71
N VAL A 180 -9.42 -4.50 37.41
CA VAL A 180 -8.20 -4.33 36.65
C VAL A 180 -7.78 -2.86 36.69
N LYS A 181 -6.50 -2.62 36.94
CA LYS A 181 -5.96 -1.27 37.12
C LYS A 181 -5.22 -0.78 35.87
N VAL A 182 -5.03 0.53 35.80
CA VAL A 182 -4.22 1.21 34.78
C VAL A 182 -3.07 1.92 35.49
N LYS A 183 -1.82 1.55 35.18
CA LYS A 183 -0.62 2.25 35.67
C LYS A 183 -0.28 3.37 34.71
N LYS A 184 -0.20 4.60 35.21
CA LYS A 184 0.33 5.75 34.48
C LYS A 184 1.78 5.97 34.84
N LEU A 185 2.62 6.16 33.84
CA LEU A 185 4.03 6.50 33.99
C LEU A 185 4.33 7.77 33.20
N MET A 186 5.22 8.61 33.71
CA MET A 186 5.72 9.80 33.04
C MET A 186 7.24 9.85 33.19
N PHE A 187 7.93 10.25 32.14
CA PHE A 187 9.38 10.45 32.12
C PHE A 187 9.72 11.78 31.45
N THR A 188 10.41 12.64 32.18
CA THR A 188 10.99 13.88 31.67
C THR A 188 12.38 13.64 31.08
N LYS A 189 12.94 14.64 30.39
CA LYS A 189 14.33 14.59 29.87
C LYS A 189 15.38 14.32 30.97
N ALA A 190 15.14 14.80 32.19
CA ALA A 190 16.06 14.59 33.32
C ALA A 190 16.01 13.14 33.86
N GLU A 191 14.92 12.43 33.60
CA GLU A 191 14.69 11.05 34.04
C GLU A 191 15.09 10.02 32.97
N THR A 192 15.83 10.42 31.92
CA THR A 192 16.35 9.48 30.92
C THR A 192 17.21 8.40 31.59
N GLY A 193 16.96 7.14 31.26
CA GLY A 193 17.61 5.99 31.86
C GLY A 193 17.11 5.61 33.25
N MET A 194 16.12 6.34 33.81
CA MET A 194 15.50 5.93 35.08
C MET A 194 14.57 4.74 34.86
N THR A 195 14.55 3.86 35.86
CA THR A 195 13.73 2.66 35.90
C THR A 195 12.59 2.84 36.90
N LYS A 196 11.36 2.55 36.49
CA LYS A 196 10.16 2.59 37.36
C LYS A 196 9.56 1.19 37.49
N GLY A 197 9.20 0.82 38.72
CA GLY A 197 8.60 -0.48 39.03
C GLY A 197 7.19 -0.64 38.47
N VAL A 198 6.85 -1.87 38.08
CA VAL A 198 5.55 -2.24 37.52
C VAL A 198 5.12 -3.58 38.11
N PHE A 199 3.88 -3.66 38.59
CA PHE A 199 3.31 -4.92 39.08
C PHE A 199 2.92 -5.84 37.92
N PRO A 200 2.88 -7.18 38.07
CA PRO A 200 2.52 -8.08 36.99
C PRO A 200 1.21 -7.75 36.25
N MET A 201 1.19 -8.03 34.95
CA MET A 201 -0.01 -7.88 34.11
C MET A 201 -0.90 -9.13 34.18
N CYS A 202 -2.20 -8.99 33.96
CA CYS A 202 -3.16 -10.11 33.98
C CYS A 202 -2.94 -11.12 32.85
N GLN A 203 -2.48 -10.68 31.67
CA GLN A 203 -2.32 -11.52 30.46
C GLN A 203 -1.01 -11.18 29.74
N PRO A 204 0.15 -11.49 30.35
CA PRO A 204 1.44 -11.08 29.80
C PRO A 204 1.83 -11.82 28.51
N ASP A 205 1.17 -12.93 28.16
CA ASP A 205 1.46 -13.68 26.93
C ASP A 205 0.67 -13.21 25.69
N LYS A 206 -0.01 -12.06 25.77
CA LYS A 206 -0.78 -11.49 24.64
C LYS A 206 -0.17 -10.21 24.13
N THR A 207 -0.37 -9.97 22.83
CA THR A 207 -0.11 -8.67 22.21
C THR A 207 -0.96 -7.60 22.86
N TRP A 208 -0.35 -6.45 23.11
CA TRP A 208 -1.03 -5.33 23.74
C TRP A 208 -0.66 -4.01 23.09
N GLN A 209 -1.55 -3.06 23.30
CA GLN A 209 -1.43 -1.70 22.84
C GLN A 209 -0.94 -0.85 24.02
N LEU A 210 0.16 -0.13 23.83
CA LEU A 210 0.75 0.78 24.79
C LEU A 210 0.51 2.22 24.32
N PRO A 211 -0.58 2.86 24.78
CA PRO A 211 -0.79 4.28 24.58
C PRO A 211 0.38 5.07 25.17
N CYS A 212 0.93 5.97 24.38
CA CYS A 212 1.97 6.90 24.78
C CYS A 212 1.62 8.31 24.33
N GLN A 213 1.97 9.28 25.16
CA GLN A 213 1.67 10.69 24.95
C GLN A 213 2.95 11.49 25.13
N LEU A 214 3.36 12.23 24.10
CA LEU A 214 4.54 13.08 24.13
C LEU A 214 4.08 14.53 24.25
N GLU A 215 4.56 15.22 25.29
CA GLU A 215 4.25 16.63 25.51
C GLU A 215 5.37 17.53 24.99
N PHE A 216 5.00 18.50 24.18
CA PHE A 216 5.85 19.61 23.74
C PHE A 216 5.25 20.94 24.22
N ASN A 217 6.03 22.02 24.16
CA ASN A 217 5.57 23.36 24.55
C ASN A 217 4.31 23.85 23.82
N ASP A 218 4.06 23.33 22.64
CA ASP A 218 3.07 23.79 21.67
C ASP A 218 2.03 22.73 21.28
N VAL A 219 2.32 21.44 21.51
CA VAL A 219 1.45 20.33 21.09
C VAL A 219 1.64 19.11 21.97
N THR A 220 0.58 18.31 22.10
CA THR A 220 0.65 16.97 22.69
C THR A 220 0.40 15.95 21.59
N LEU A 221 1.34 15.02 21.41
CA LEU A 221 1.25 13.96 20.40
C LEU A 221 0.80 12.66 21.07
N GLU A 222 -0.30 12.08 20.60
CA GLU A 222 -0.82 10.81 21.09
C GLU A 222 -0.51 9.71 20.09
N ASN A 223 0.10 8.62 20.55
CA ASN A 223 0.47 7.47 19.73
C ASN A 223 0.18 6.19 20.50
N THR A 224 0.12 5.07 19.78
CA THR A 224 -0.03 3.76 20.41
C THR A 224 1.01 2.83 19.82
N LEU A 225 1.83 2.21 20.67
CA LEU A 225 2.73 1.15 20.25
C LEU A 225 2.05 -0.20 20.39
N GLU A 226 2.05 -0.99 19.32
CA GLU A 226 1.76 -2.41 19.42
C GLU A 226 3.01 -3.15 19.88
N ILE A 227 2.90 -3.86 21.01
CA ILE A 227 4.01 -4.63 21.52
C ILE A 227 3.62 -6.09 21.73
N ALA A 228 4.53 -6.99 21.33
CA ALA A 228 4.19 -8.39 21.02
C ALA A 228 3.61 -9.19 22.20
N GLU A 229 4.09 -8.92 23.42
CA GLU A 229 3.72 -9.57 24.66
C GLU A 229 3.69 -8.56 25.81
N GLY A 230 2.91 -8.80 26.86
CA GLY A 230 2.92 -8.02 28.10
C GLY A 230 4.23 -8.12 28.89
N ILE A 231 4.39 -7.22 29.86
CA ILE A 231 5.54 -7.24 30.77
C ILE A 231 5.36 -8.37 31.78
N ARG A 232 6.13 -9.45 31.57
CA ARG A 232 6.18 -10.62 32.48
C ARG A 232 6.88 -10.25 33.79
N ALA A 233 6.55 -10.94 34.88
CA ALA A 233 7.21 -10.78 36.18
C ALA A 233 8.74 -10.88 36.03
N GLY A 234 9.47 -9.92 36.58
CA GLY A 234 10.93 -9.86 36.49
C GLY A 234 11.49 -9.46 35.12
N TYR A 235 10.67 -8.99 34.20
CA TYR A 235 11.15 -8.46 32.93
C TYR A 235 11.31 -6.95 33.03
N THR A 236 12.25 -6.42 32.25
CA THR A 236 12.36 -4.99 31.99
C THR A 236 11.91 -4.72 30.57
N LEU A 237 10.92 -3.82 30.41
CA LEU A 237 10.58 -3.22 29.12
C LEU A 237 11.39 -1.93 29.00
N GLU A 238 12.33 -1.91 28.06
CA GLU A 238 13.12 -0.72 27.78
C GLU A 238 12.60 -0.03 26.52
N LEU A 239 12.37 1.28 26.63
CA LEU A 239 11.85 2.13 25.56
C LEU A 239 12.89 3.20 25.22
N ASN A 240 13.29 3.28 23.95
CA ASN A 240 14.15 4.33 23.43
C ASN A 240 13.33 5.27 22.56
N LEU A 241 13.17 6.52 23.00
CA LEU A 241 12.58 7.60 22.23
C LEU A 241 13.69 8.43 21.59
N ASP A 242 13.83 8.32 20.27
CA ASP A 242 14.92 8.92 19.49
C ASP A 242 14.42 10.03 18.57
N PHE A 243 14.96 11.23 18.76
CA PHE A 243 14.66 12.43 17.97
C PHE A 243 15.74 12.76 16.93
N SER A 244 16.62 11.83 16.59
CA SER A 244 17.74 12.08 15.67
C SER A 244 17.32 12.61 14.28
N LYS A 245 16.12 12.24 13.81
CA LYS A 245 15.55 12.72 12.52
C LYS A 245 14.63 13.93 12.68
N TYR A 246 14.43 14.43 13.89
CA TYR A 246 13.37 15.37 14.18
C TYR A 246 13.59 16.76 13.58
N GLU A 247 14.82 17.29 13.66
CA GLU A 247 15.15 18.62 13.15
C GLU A 247 15.22 18.70 11.62
N GLU A 248 15.35 17.56 10.95
CA GLU A 248 15.48 17.47 9.49
C GLU A 248 14.20 16.99 8.81
N GLU A 249 13.46 16.10 9.47
CA GLU A 249 12.32 15.41 8.89
C GLU A 249 11.07 15.43 9.77
N SER A 250 11.09 16.08 10.94
CA SER A 250 9.97 16.04 11.90
C SER A 250 9.55 14.61 12.30
N ILE A 251 10.50 13.66 12.28
CA ILE A 251 10.29 12.26 12.68
C ILE A 251 10.92 12.00 14.04
N TYR A 252 10.23 11.21 14.86
CA TYR A 252 10.81 10.56 16.03
C TYR A 252 10.56 9.05 15.98
N THR A 253 11.50 8.28 16.52
CA THR A 253 11.46 6.82 16.53
C THR A 253 11.25 6.34 17.96
N LEU A 254 10.37 5.36 18.13
CA LEU A 254 10.16 4.71 19.41
C LEU A 254 10.50 3.23 19.25
N THR A 255 11.52 2.79 19.98
CA THR A 255 11.99 1.41 19.99
C THR A 255 11.71 0.79 21.34
N TYR A 256 11.11 -0.39 21.37
CA TYR A 256 10.96 -1.16 22.60
C TYR A 256 11.80 -2.44 22.55
N ARG A 257 12.29 -2.90 23.71
CA ARG A 257 12.92 -4.21 23.88
C ARG A 257 12.58 -4.86 25.22
N TYR A 258 12.55 -6.19 25.24
CA TYR A 258 12.36 -6.98 26.46
C TYR A 258 13.67 -7.60 26.95
N THR A 259 13.97 -7.40 28.22
CA THR A 259 15.13 -8.01 28.89
C THR A 259 14.64 -8.88 30.07
N PRO A 260 14.67 -10.22 29.95
CA PRO A 260 14.37 -11.12 31.07
C PRO A 260 15.48 -11.04 32.14
N TYR A 261 15.16 -11.07 33.43
CA TYR A 261 16.18 -11.01 34.50
C TYR A 261 17.23 -12.14 34.43
N SER A 262 16.88 -13.29 33.85
CA SER A 262 17.73 -14.50 33.77
C SER A 262 18.44 -14.69 32.42
N LYS A 263 18.28 -13.77 31.46
CA LYS A 263 18.82 -13.94 30.11
C LYS A 263 19.45 -12.65 29.58
N ASN A 264 20.59 -12.80 28.89
CA ASN A 264 21.23 -11.72 28.11
C ASN A 264 20.68 -11.62 26.67
N MET A 265 19.51 -12.19 26.39
CA MET A 265 18.89 -12.16 25.06
C MET A 265 17.67 -11.24 25.10
N TRP A 266 17.53 -10.41 24.07
CA TRP A 266 16.43 -9.47 23.92
C TRP A 266 15.85 -9.53 22.52
N THR A 267 14.59 -9.18 22.40
CA THR A 267 13.92 -8.86 21.14
C THR A 267 13.63 -7.37 21.12
N SER A 268 13.75 -6.73 19.96
CA SER A 268 13.38 -5.32 19.79
C SER A 268 12.46 -5.11 18.60
N GLN A 269 11.65 -4.07 18.67
CA GLN A 269 10.88 -3.54 17.55
C GLN A 269 10.92 -2.02 17.61
N SER A 270 10.97 -1.38 16.44
CA SER A 270 11.02 0.07 16.29
C SER A 270 9.86 0.54 15.41
N GLU A 271 9.33 1.71 15.72
CA GLU A 271 8.31 2.38 14.94
C GLU A 271 8.66 3.87 14.79
N GLU A 272 8.42 4.44 13.61
CA GLU A 272 8.68 5.85 13.31
C GLU A 272 7.38 6.63 13.20
N PHE A 273 7.30 7.73 13.94
CA PHE A 273 6.14 8.61 13.97
C PHE A 273 6.48 9.97 13.37
N ILE A 274 5.48 10.57 12.73
CA ILE A 274 5.56 11.91 12.14
C ILE A 274 4.98 12.91 13.14
N ARG A 275 5.71 14.00 13.39
CA ARG A 275 5.11 15.20 13.98
C ARG A 275 4.44 16.01 12.87
N PHE A 276 3.12 16.10 12.94
CA PHE A 276 2.36 17.03 12.13
C PHE A 276 2.29 18.40 12.77
N TRP A 277 2.25 19.40 11.90
CA TRP A 277 1.98 20.77 12.26
C TRP A 277 0.58 21.17 11.81
N PRO A 278 0.01 22.28 12.33
CA PRO A 278 -1.33 22.70 11.95
C PRO A 278 -1.51 22.75 10.43
N GLY A 279 -2.40 21.91 9.91
CA GLY A 279 -2.71 21.79 8.48
C GLY A 279 -1.88 20.76 7.70
N ASP A 280 -0.86 20.15 8.29
CA ASP A 280 -0.08 19.10 7.61
C ASP A 280 -0.77 17.72 7.69
N ASP A 281 -1.68 17.52 8.65
CA ASP A 281 -2.40 16.27 8.90
C ASP A 281 -3.80 16.22 8.29
N LEU A 282 -4.18 17.20 7.46
CA LEU A 282 -5.53 17.37 6.92
C LEU A 282 -6.14 16.12 6.27
N TYR A 283 -5.31 15.24 5.69
CA TYR A 283 -5.74 14.04 4.97
C TYR A 283 -5.29 12.74 5.64
N VAL A 284 -4.80 12.79 6.89
CA VAL A 284 -4.52 11.58 7.66
C VAL A 284 -5.83 10.84 7.89
N ASP A 285 -5.85 9.55 7.56
CA ASP A 285 -6.99 8.64 7.69
C ASP A 285 -8.23 8.99 6.86
N ASP A 286 -8.13 9.95 5.93
CA ASP A 286 -9.21 10.41 5.05
C ASP A 286 -9.57 9.38 3.95
N ASN A 287 -8.65 8.47 3.62
CA ASN A 287 -8.85 7.42 2.63
C ASN A 287 -8.68 6.03 3.22
N ASP A 288 -9.58 5.11 2.91
CA ASP A 288 -9.62 3.74 3.45
C ASP A 288 -8.42 2.85 3.15
N TYR A 289 -7.65 3.14 2.10
CA TYR A 289 -6.59 2.26 1.60
C TYR A 289 -5.20 2.76 1.93
N TYR A 290 -4.96 4.06 1.81
CA TYR A 290 -3.62 4.65 1.94
C TYR A 290 -3.61 5.98 2.69
N ASN A 291 -2.57 6.21 3.48
CA ASN A 291 -2.11 7.55 3.83
C ASN A 291 -0.84 7.86 3.01
N VAL A 292 -0.74 9.07 2.46
CA VAL A 292 0.39 9.49 1.62
C VAL A 292 0.94 10.82 2.11
N TYR A 293 2.26 10.89 2.22
CA TYR A 293 2.96 12.06 2.73
C TYR A 293 4.10 12.47 1.82
N VAL A 294 4.32 13.78 1.71
CA VAL A 294 5.49 14.39 1.07
C VAL A 294 6.28 15.19 2.10
N LEU A 295 7.61 15.04 2.09
CA LEU A 295 8.49 15.86 2.91
C LEU A 295 8.76 17.18 2.18
N GLN A 296 8.29 18.29 2.74
CA GLN A 296 8.51 19.64 2.22
C GLN A 296 8.85 20.60 3.36
N ASP A 297 9.89 21.41 3.18
CA ASP A 297 10.36 22.36 4.21
C ASP A 297 10.63 21.68 5.57
N LYS A 298 11.20 20.47 5.55
CA LYS A 298 11.47 19.62 6.74
C LYS A 298 10.21 19.14 7.49
N ARG A 299 9.04 19.29 6.87
CA ARG A 299 7.73 18.89 7.42
C ARG A 299 7.08 17.87 6.50
N TRP A 300 6.58 16.79 7.07
CA TRP A 300 5.74 15.87 6.32
C TRP A 300 4.33 16.44 6.22
N ARG A 301 3.82 16.54 5.00
CA ARG A 301 2.44 16.97 4.72
C ARG A 301 1.67 15.81 4.14
N SER A 302 0.51 15.52 4.70
CA SER A 302 -0.46 14.59 4.16
C SER A 302 -1.01 15.11 2.83
N ILE A 303 -1.24 14.20 1.89
CA ILE A 303 -1.78 14.49 0.57
C ILE A 303 -3.12 13.78 0.43
N LYS A 304 -4.12 14.48 -0.12
CA LYS A 304 -5.43 13.88 -0.41
C LYS A 304 -5.28 12.68 -1.35
N VAL A 305 -5.71 11.52 -0.89
CA VAL A 305 -5.75 10.28 -1.67
C VAL A 305 -7.13 10.13 -2.30
N ASN A 306 -7.17 10.05 -3.63
CA ASN A 306 -8.40 9.88 -4.39
C ASN A 306 -8.54 8.41 -4.81
N ASN A 307 -9.78 7.93 -4.87
CA ASN A 307 -10.09 6.61 -5.42
C ASN A 307 -10.34 6.70 -6.93
N ALA A 308 -9.96 5.65 -7.65
CA ALA A 308 -10.36 5.43 -9.03
C ALA A 308 -10.71 3.95 -9.22
N LEU A 309 -11.76 3.68 -9.98
CA LEU A 309 -12.08 2.34 -10.43
C LEU A 309 -11.15 1.94 -11.57
N VAL A 310 -10.65 0.71 -11.53
CA VAL A 310 -9.85 0.08 -12.58
C VAL A 310 -10.38 -1.29 -12.93
N SER A 311 -10.02 -1.78 -14.11
CA SER A 311 -10.51 -3.07 -14.58
C SER A 311 -9.56 -4.19 -14.21
N ASN A 312 -10.12 -5.31 -13.73
CA ASN A 312 -9.42 -6.59 -13.63
C ASN A 312 -9.90 -7.55 -14.73
N ALA A 313 -10.01 -7.00 -15.95
CA ALA A 313 -10.45 -7.71 -17.15
C ALA A 313 -9.75 -9.05 -17.39
N PRO A 314 -8.45 -9.25 -17.15
CA PRO A 314 -7.81 -10.53 -17.42
C PRO A 314 -8.43 -11.67 -16.60
N LYS A 315 -9.03 -11.34 -15.44
CA LYS A 315 -9.78 -12.27 -14.61
C LYS A 315 -11.28 -12.28 -14.93
N TYR A 316 -11.88 -11.13 -15.23
CA TYR A 316 -13.34 -10.97 -15.29
C TYR A 316 -13.91 -10.54 -16.65
N HIS A 317 -13.12 -10.55 -17.73
CA HIS A 317 -13.56 -10.06 -19.05
C HIS A 317 -14.88 -10.70 -19.50
N SER A 318 -15.07 -12.00 -19.31
CA SER A 318 -16.30 -12.70 -19.70
C SER A 318 -17.53 -12.35 -18.86
N GLU A 319 -17.37 -11.65 -17.74
CA GLU A 319 -18.43 -11.40 -16.75
C GLU A 319 -18.73 -9.91 -16.56
N ILE A 320 -17.74 -9.04 -16.83
CA ILE A 320 -17.83 -7.59 -16.64
C ILE A 320 -18.81 -6.92 -17.61
N TRP A 321 -19.20 -7.61 -18.69
CA TRP A 321 -20.23 -7.15 -19.61
C TRP A 321 -21.50 -6.74 -18.86
N ASN A 322 -21.98 -5.54 -19.17
CA ASN A 322 -23.20 -4.94 -18.63
C ASN A 322 -23.23 -4.68 -17.11
N ASP A 323 -22.11 -4.73 -16.42
CA ASP A 323 -22.04 -4.40 -14.98
C ASP A 323 -21.85 -2.90 -14.73
N TRP A 324 -22.53 -2.04 -15.48
CA TRP A 324 -22.22 -0.59 -15.57
C TRP A 324 -22.29 0.18 -14.24
N ASP A 325 -23.05 -0.32 -13.27
CA ASP A 325 -23.18 0.25 -11.92
C ASP A 325 -22.23 -0.41 -10.89
N ASN A 326 -21.34 -1.30 -11.34
CA ASN A 326 -20.46 -2.12 -10.53
C ASN A 326 -21.18 -2.97 -9.46
N SER A 327 -22.45 -3.33 -9.67
CA SER A 327 -23.25 -4.10 -8.72
C SER A 327 -22.74 -5.53 -8.49
N LYS A 328 -21.97 -6.09 -9.42
CA LYS A 328 -21.31 -7.40 -9.26
C LYS A 328 -19.92 -7.33 -8.61
N GLU A 329 -19.41 -6.13 -8.30
CA GLU A 329 -18.06 -5.93 -7.74
C GLU A 329 -16.94 -6.54 -8.60
N LEU A 330 -17.05 -6.42 -9.94
CA LEU A 330 -16.07 -6.98 -10.88
C LEU A 330 -14.91 -6.04 -11.21
N ARG A 331 -14.90 -4.86 -10.59
CA ARG A 331 -13.85 -3.84 -10.70
C ARG A 331 -13.13 -3.71 -9.37
N ASP A 332 -11.86 -3.40 -9.46
CA ASP A 332 -11.05 -3.11 -8.29
C ASP A 332 -10.95 -1.60 -8.08
N THR A 333 -10.75 -1.20 -6.83
CA THR A 333 -10.48 0.19 -6.46
C THR A 333 -8.99 0.37 -6.26
N MET A 334 -8.41 1.28 -7.02
CA MET A 334 -7.04 1.74 -6.83
C MET A 334 -7.05 3.19 -6.37
N CYS A 335 -5.90 3.70 -5.95
CA CYS A 335 -5.79 5.07 -5.45
C CYS A 335 -4.79 5.90 -6.25
N PHE A 336 -4.97 7.21 -6.25
CA PHE A 336 -3.98 8.14 -6.80
C PHE A 336 -3.91 9.44 -6.00
N VAL A 337 -2.77 10.12 -6.10
CA VAL A 337 -2.57 11.46 -5.55
C VAL A 337 -2.12 12.44 -6.63
N ASN A 338 -2.67 13.65 -6.57
CA ASN A 338 -2.16 14.82 -7.28
C ASN A 338 -1.69 15.83 -6.23
N PHE A 339 -0.52 16.44 -6.42
CA PHE A 339 -0.05 17.53 -5.58
C PHE A 339 0.96 18.40 -6.32
N VAL A 340 1.16 19.63 -5.86
CA VAL A 340 2.14 20.55 -6.43
C VAL A 340 3.50 20.44 -5.74
N ASN A 341 4.57 20.35 -6.53
CA ASN A 341 5.96 20.42 -6.09
C ASN A 341 6.85 20.98 -7.23
N GLU A 342 7.77 21.88 -6.90
CA GLU A 342 8.65 22.51 -7.91
C GLU A 342 9.75 21.57 -8.43
N PHE A 343 10.07 20.49 -7.70
CA PHE A 343 11.22 19.62 -7.96
C PHE A 343 12.55 20.38 -7.98
N SER A 344 12.76 21.29 -7.02
CA SER A 344 14.07 21.95 -6.81
C SER A 344 15.16 20.98 -6.31
N GLY A 345 14.76 19.76 -5.95
CA GLY A 345 15.60 18.64 -5.57
C GLY A 345 14.77 17.36 -5.50
N PRO A 346 15.38 16.23 -5.08
CA PRO A 346 14.66 14.98 -4.89
C PRO A 346 13.52 15.11 -3.88
N VAL A 347 12.40 14.44 -4.14
CA VAL A 347 11.18 14.52 -3.32
C VAL A 347 11.03 13.24 -2.52
N LYS A 348 11.13 13.35 -1.19
CA LYS A 348 10.96 12.20 -0.29
C LYS A 348 9.48 11.96 -0.03
N MET A 349 9.05 10.72 -0.23
CA MET A 349 7.68 10.27 -0.07
C MET A 349 7.60 9.21 1.03
N ARG A 350 6.46 9.16 1.72
CA ARG A 350 6.10 8.10 2.65
C ARG A 350 4.67 7.66 2.34
N VAL A 351 4.47 6.35 2.25
CA VAL A 351 3.17 5.74 1.94
C VAL A 351 2.88 4.70 3.00
N GLU A 352 1.72 4.80 3.62
CA GLU A 352 1.19 3.83 4.56
C GLU A 352 0.01 3.10 3.92
N LYS A 353 0.07 1.77 3.88
CA LYS A 353 -1.04 0.88 3.50
C LYS A 353 -1.90 0.62 4.74
N ARG A 354 -3.10 1.18 4.76
CA ARG A 354 -4.03 1.12 5.90
C ARG A 354 -4.72 -0.25 6.03
N ARG A 355 -4.93 -0.93 4.90
CA ARG A 355 -5.56 -2.26 4.85
C ARG A 355 -4.53 -3.38 4.72
N GLY A 356 -4.49 -4.27 5.71
CA GLY A 356 -3.61 -5.45 5.69
C GLY A 356 -2.15 -5.12 6.02
N LYS A 357 -1.27 -6.08 5.73
CA LYS A 357 0.20 -5.93 5.79
C LYS A 357 0.74 -6.18 4.38
N PHE A 358 1.97 -5.77 4.12
CA PHE A 358 2.71 -6.19 2.93
C PHE A 358 4.05 -6.82 3.32
N TYR A 359 4.63 -7.55 2.38
CA TYR A 359 5.92 -8.22 2.49
C TYR A 359 6.91 -7.71 1.45
N THR A 360 6.43 -7.34 0.27
CA THR A 360 7.25 -6.70 -0.77
C THR A 360 6.64 -5.38 -1.22
N SER A 361 7.50 -4.47 -1.67
CA SER A 361 7.10 -3.19 -2.23
C SER A 361 8.02 -2.83 -3.40
N GLN A 362 7.48 -2.14 -4.40
CA GLN A 362 8.26 -1.64 -5.53
C GLN A 362 7.67 -0.33 -6.06
N ILE A 363 8.53 0.44 -6.73
CA ILE A 363 8.16 1.66 -7.46
C ILE A 363 8.39 1.42 -8.94
N ARG A 364 7.38 1.71 -9.76
CA ARG A 364 7.46 1.58 -11.23
C ARG A 364 7.10 2.90 -11.93
N PRO A 365 7.64 3.20 -13.13
CA PRO A 365 8.56 2.41 -13.95
C PRO A 365 9.87 2.01 -13.28
N SER A 366 10.30 0.76 -13.44
CA SER A 366 11.52 0.25 -12.84
C SER A 366 12.80 0.85 -13.48
N SER A 367 12.69 1.45 -14.66
CA SER A 367 13.75 2.28 -15.29
C SER A 367 14.13 3.50 -14.46
N TYR A 368 13.25 4.00 -13.59
CA TYR A 368 13.56 5.12 -12.72
C TYR A 368 14.51 4.75 -11.57
N GLY A 369 14.72 3.45 -11.31
CA GLY A 369 15.67 2.97 -10.31
C GLY A 369 15.32 3.36 -8.87
N ILE A 370 14.07 3.73 -8.61
CA ILE A 370 13.61 4.17 -7.29
C ILE A 370 13.47 2.94 -6.38
N LYS A 371 14.15 2.98 -5.23
CA LYS A 371 14.12 1.92 -4.23
C LYS A 371 13.24 2.33 -3.05
N THR A 372 12.47 1.38 -2.54
CA THR A 372 11.72 1.52 -1.30
C THR A 372 12.58 1.15 -0.10
N THR A 373 12.29 1.79 1.03
CA THR A 373 12.74 1.41 2.37
C THR A 373 11.50 1.10 3.19
N ASN A 374 11.39 -0.13 3.70
CA ASN A 374 10.27 -0.49 4.57
C ASN A 374 10.52 0.09 5.97
N CYS A 375 9.69 1.03 6.40
CA CYS A 375 9.69 1.55 7.77
C CYS A 375 8.93 0.60 8.73
N SER A 376 7.95 -0.13 8.19
CA SER A 376 7.19 -1.18 8.90
C SER A 376 6.62 -2.18 7.88
N ASN A 377 5.78 -3.13 8.31
CA ASN A 377 5.01 -4.01 7.41
C ASN A 377 3.77 -3.33 6.80
N ARG A 378 3.61 -2.02 7.02
CA ARG A 378 2.54 -1.17 6.48
C ARG A 378 3.04 0.12 5.88
N THR A 379 4.31 0.48 6.06
CA THR A 379 4.80 1.80 5.66
C THR A 379 6.09 1.67 4.88
N VAL A 380 6.15 2.35 3.73
CA VAL A 380 7.33 2.47 2.89
C VAL A 380 7.72 3.94 2.71
N GLU A 381 9.01 4.18 2.61
CA GLU A 381 9.58 5.44 2.14
C GLU A 381 10.34 5.22 0.84
N PHE A 382 10.36 6.25 -0.01
CA PHE A 382 11.20 6.30 -1.19
C PHE A 382 11.45 7.76 -1.57
N THR A 383 12.31 7.96 -2.56
CA THR A 383 12.64 9.30 -3.05
C THR A 383 12.49 9.34 -4.56
N ILE A 384 11.65 10.26 -5.03
CA ILE A 384 11.52 10.58 -6.44
C ILE A 384 12.70 11.47 -6.81
N PRO A 385 13.59 11.06 -7.73
CA PRO A 385 14.87 11.73 -7.93
C PRO A 385 14.76 13.06 -8.68
N SER A 386 13.83 13.17 -9.63
CA SER A 386 13.66 14.36 -10.48
C SER A 386 12.25 14.43 -11.10
N TRP A 387 11.99 15.52 -11.81
CA TRP A 387 10.74 15.77 -12.54
C TRP A 387 10.45 14.72 -13.62
N GLU A 388 11.49 14.26 -14.32
CA GLU A 388 11.41 13.31 -15.43
C GLU A 388 11.04 11.89 -14.97
N SER A 389 11.16 11.59 -13.67
CA SER A 389 10.88 10.27 -13.08
C SER A 389 9.74 10.30 -12.05
N ARG A 390 8.84 11.27 -12.15
CA ARG A 390 7.89 11.60 -11.08
C ARG A 390 6.57 10.83 -11.10
N LYS A 391 6.15 10.33 -12.26
CA LYS A 391 4.89 9.59 -12.44
C LYS A 391 5.13 8.13 -12.11
N VAL A 392 4.71 7.72 -10.92
CA VAL A 392 5.05 6.40 -10.40
C VAL A 392 3.85 5.62 -9.87
N SER A 393 3.95 4.31 -9.98
CA SER A 393 3.11 3.30 -9.34
C SER A 393 3.83 2.79 -8.10
N VAL A 394 3.16 2.85 -6.94
CA VAL A 394 3.57 2.17 -5.71
C VAL A 394 2.79 0.87 -5.62
N GLU A 395 3.50 -0.25 -5.68
CA GLU A 395 2.92 -1.59 -5.73
C GLU A 395 3.38 -2.42 -4.54
N PHE A 396 2.47 -3.23 -4.00
CA PHE A 396 2.70 -4.08 -2.83
C PHE A 396 2.38 -5.53 -3.17
N ASP A 397 3.25 -6.47 -2.81
CA ASP A 397 3.00 -7.93 -2.94
C ASP A 397 2.64 -8.41 -4.36
N ASP A 398 3.22 -7.78 -5.40
CA ASP A 398 2.86 -7.99 -6.82
C ASP A 398 1.38 -7.66 -7.17
N ASP A 399 0.65 -6.98 -6.28
CA ASP A 399 -0.71 -6.50 -6.54
C ASP A 399 -0.68 -5.22 -7.40
N ARG A 400 -1.08 -5.41 -8.66
CA ARG A 400 -1.08 -4.37 -9.70
C ARG A 400 -2.45 -3.74 -9.93
N TYR A 401 -3.50 -4.26 -9.30
CA TYR A 401 -4.87 -3.73 -9.43
C TYR A 401 -5.25 -2.81 -8.27
N HIS A 402 -4.61 -2.95 -7.10
CA HIS A 402 -4.82 -2.09 -5.93
C HIS A 402 -3.63 -1.18 -5.61
N ASN A 403 -2.87 -0.81 -6.64
CA ASN A 403 -1.70 0.05 -6.51
C ASN A 403 -2.07 1.51 -6.16
N LEU A 404 -1.06 2.32 -5.83
CA LEU A 404 -1.19 3.77 -5.63
C LEU A 404 -0.39 4.51 -6.71
N PHE A 405 -1.06 5.32 -7.54
CA PHE A 405 -0.35 6.23 -8.45
C PHE A 405 -0.02 7.57 -7.79
N ILE A 406 1.13 8.14 -8.14
CA ILE A 406 1.59 9.43 -7.66
C ILE A 406 1.88 10.33 -8.86
N PHE A 407 1.12 11.43 -8.98
CA PHE A 407 1.18 12.38 -10.08
C PHE A 407 1.46 13.80 -9.60
N PRO A 408 2.70 14.08 -9.19
CA PRO A 408 3.09 15.40 -8.78
C PRO A 408 3.22 16.33 -10.00
N ASN A 409 2.86 17.58 -9.79
CA ASN A 409 2.86 18.61 -10.82
C ASN A 409 3.68 19.81 -10.36
N ARG A 410 4.29 20.54 -11.30
CA ARG A 410 4.82 21.88 -11.01
C ARG A 410 3.67 22.87 -10.90
N THR A 411 3.93 23.96 -10.17
CA THR A 411 3.00 25.08 -10.12
C THR A 411 2.64 25.51 -11.54
N ASP A 412 1.35 25.73 -11.78
CA ASP A 412 0.89 26.24 -13.06
C ASP A 412 1.24 27.73 -13.19
N THR A 413 2.22 28.05 -14.02
CA THR A 413 2.66 29.43 -14.29
C THR A 413 1.87 30.11 -15.40
N ASP A 414 1.08 29.34 -16.17
CA ASP A 414 0.39 29.82 -17.38
C ASP A 414 -1.12 29.98 -17.14
N LYS A 415 -1.52 30.32 -15.91
CA LYS A 415 -2.93 30.52 -15.55
C LYS A 415 -3.56 31.63 -16.41
N PRO A 416 -4.75 31.42 -16.99
CA PRO A 416 -5.44 32.44 -17.78
C PRO A 416 -6.02 33.54 -16.89
N ASP A 417 -6.37 34.68 -17.48
CA ASP A 417 -7.16 35.71 -16.79
C ASP A 417 -8.59 35.20 -16.55
N PHE A 418 -8.88 34.83 -15.30
CA PHE A 418 -10.19 34.31 -14.90
C PHE A 418 -11.34 35.32 -15.05
N SER A 419 -11.06 36.61 -15.24
CA SER A 419 -12.08 37.62 -15.52
C SER A 419 -12.53 37.66 -16.98
N SER A 420 -11.79 36.99 -17.87
CA SER A 420 -12.10 36.93 -19.30
C SER A 420 -13.37 36.12 -19.56
N SER A 421 -14.25 36.65 -20.41
CA SER A 421 -15.47 35.93 -20.85
C SER A 421 -15.17 34.70 -21.72
N LYS A 422 -13.91 34.47 -22.10
CA LYS A 422 -13.45 33.30 -22.86
C LYS A 422 -12.95 32.17 -21.95
N VAL A 423 -12.93 32.36 -20.63
CA VAL A 423 -12.42 31.39 -19.67
C VAL A 423 -13.57 30.80 -18.87
N LYS A 424 -13.67 29.47 -18.86
CA LYS A 424 -14.55 28.68 -17.98
C LYS A 424 -13.69 28.15 -16.85
N TYR A 425 -13.81 28.75 -15.66
CA TYR A 425 -12.94 28.48 -14.52
C TYR A 425 -13.67 27.71 -13.42
N TYR A 426 -13.02 26.65 -12.90
CA TYR A 426 -13.47 25.90 -11.73
C TYR A 426 -12.38 25.89 -10.66
N ALA A 427 -12.67 26.51 -9.51
CA ALA A 427 -11.79 26.54 -8.34
C ALA A 427 -11.84 25.22 -7.54
N ALA A 428 -10.98 25.06 -6.54
CA ALA A 428 -10.99 23.91 -5.64
C ALA A 428 -12.39 23.61 -5.07
N GLY A 429 -12.73 22.31 -4.99
CA GLY A 429 -14.06 21.83 -4.62
C GLY A 429 -14.70 20.94 -5.71
N GLU A 430 -15.88 20.43 -5.41
CA GLU A 430 -16.65 19.57 -6.33
C GLU A 430 -17.67 20.38 -7.14
N HIS A 431 -17.74 20.13 -8.46
CA HIS A 431 -18.62 20.85 -9.38
C HIS A 431 -19.37 19.88 -10.28
N GLU A 432 -20.69 19.83 -10.18
CA GLU A 432 -21.55 19.05 -11.08
C GLU A 432 -22.09 19.95 -12.20
N VAL A 433 -21.53 19.82 -13.40
CA VAL A 433 -21.75 20.79 -14.49
C VAL A 433 -22.57 20.21 -15.64
N GLY A 434 -22.53 18.89 -15.84
CA GLY A 434 -23.19 18.23 -16.96
C GLY A 434 -22.30 18.16 -18.19
N SER A 435 -22.54 19.01 -19.20
CA SER A 435 -21.68 19.08 -20.39
C SER A 435 -21.15 20.49 -20.62
N ILE A 436 -19.87 20.59 -21.00
CA ILE A 436 -19.19 21.84 -21.31
C ILE A 436 -18.90 21.86 -22.80
N THR A 437 -19.37 22.88 -23.51
CA THR A 437 -18.99 23.11 -24.91
C THR A 437 -17.92 24.19 -25.00
N LEU A 438 -16.81 23.95 -25.71
CA LEU A 438 -15.78 24.96 -25.99
C LEU A 438 -15.90 25.48 -27.43
N GLN A 439 -16.14 26.78 -27.53
CA GLN A 439 -16.21 27.52 -28.78
C GLN A 439 -14.85 28.13 -29.14
N GLU A 440 -14.74 28.75 -30.32
CA GLU A 440 -13.50 29.34 -30.83
C GLU A 440 -12.80 30.24 -29.79
N GLY A 441 -11.53 29.93 -29.50
CA GLY A 441 -10.68 30.70 -28.59
C GLY A 441 -10.99 30.54 -27.09
N GLU A 442 -11.87 29.61 -26.70
CA GLU A 442 -12.25 29.41 -25.30
C GLU A 442 -11.26 28.51 -24.55
N ILE A 443 -11.15 28.75 -23.24
CA ILE A 443 -10.31 28.01 -22.31
C ILE A 443 -11.19 27.41 -21.22
N LEU A 444 -11.10 26.11 -21.00
CA LEU A 444 -11.53 25.45 -19.77
C LEU A 444 -10.33 25.35 -18.82
N TYR A 445 -10.44 25.94 -17.63
CA TYR A 445 -9.41 25.87 -16.60
C TYR A 445 -9.95 25.19 -15.34
N ILE A 446 -9.37 24.06 -14.96
CA ILE A 446 -9.73 23.25 -13.79
C ILE A 446 -8.59 23.34 -12.76
N ASP A 447 -8.77 24.15 -11.72
CA ASP A 447 -7.70 24.46 -10.77
C ASP A 447 -7.33 23.27 -9.88
N GLU A 448 -6.17 23.37 -9.23
CA GLU A 448 -5.75 22.39 -8.22
C GLU A 448 -6.82 22.22 -7.13
N GLY A 449 -7.09 20.96 -6.75
CA GLY A 449 -8.11 20.62 -5.76
C GLY A 449 -9.56 20.68 -6.27
N ALA A 450 -9.78 21.01 -7.55
CA ALA A 450 -11.09 20.95 -8.17
C ALA A 450 -11.38 19.55 -8.74
N THR A 451 -12.61 19.07 -8.56
CA THR A 451 -13.17 17.92 -9.28
C THR A 451 -14.41 18.39 -10.02
N VAL A 452 -14.37 18.34 -11.35
CA VAL A 452 -15.47 18.74 -12.23
C VAL A 452 -16.09 17.48 -12.83
N TYR A 453 -17.36 17.24 -12.52
CA TYR A 453 -18.14 16.14 -13.08
C TYR A 453 -18.81 16.62 -14.37
N SER A 454 -18.21 16.28 -15.51
CA SER A 454 -18.66 16.76 -16.82
C SER A 454 -18.06 15.99 -17.99
N SER A 455 -18.72 16.04 -19.15
CA SER A 455 -18.07 15.84 -20.46
C SER A 455 -17.74 17.18 -21.13
N VAL A 456 -16.80 17.18 -22.08
CA VAL A 456 -16.36 18.38 -22.81
C VAL A 456 -16.45 18.14 -24.33
N SER A 457 -17.25 18.96 -25.02
CA SER A 457 -17.34 19.00 -26.49
C SER A 457 -16.57 20.21 -27.03
N ILE A 458 -15.60 19.97 -27.92
CA ILE A 458 -14.81 21.01 -28.58
C ILE A 458 -15.41 21.27 -29.96
N GLU A 459 -15.91 22.49 -30.17
CA GLU A 459 -16.58 22.91 -31.40
C GLU A 459 -15.83 24.03 -32.15
N GLY A 460 -14.83 24.64 -31.51
CA GLY A 460 -14.02 25.72 -32.09
C GLY A 460 -12.52 25.45 -32.08
N SER A 461 -11.81 26.15 -32.95
CA SER A 461 -10.34 26.17 -33.00
C SER A 461 -9.76 27.06 -31.90
N ASN A 462 -8.45 26.97 -31.68
CA ASN A 462 -7.72 27.77 -30.69
C ASN A 462 -8.22 27.57 -29.25
N THR A 463 -8.69 26.37 -28.92
CA THR A 463 -9.25 26.05 -27.60
C THR A 463 -8.22 25.39 -26.70
N LYS A 464 -8.39 25.59 -25.39
CA LYS A 464 -7.53 24.98 -24.37
C LYS A 464 -8.33 24.33 -23.25
N ILE A 465 -7.85 23.20 -22.76
CA ILE A 465 -8.32 22.55 -21.53
C ILE A 465 -7.08 22.40 -20.64
N MET A 466 -7.04 23.09 -19.50
CA MET A 466 -5.82 23.19 -18.70
C MET A 466 -6.08 23.24 -17.19
N GLY A 467 -5.01 23.09 -16.41
CA GLY A 467 -5.03 23.21 -14.95
C GLY A 467 -4.41 22.00 -14.27
N ARG A 468 -4.71 21.77 -12.99
CA ARG A 468 -4.16 20.66 -12.16
C ARG A 468 -5.24 19.91 -11.38
N GLY A 469 -6.51 20.16 -11.71
CA GLY A 469 -7.64 19.45 -11.13
C GLY A 469 -8.07 18.24 -11.96
N ILE A 470 -9.24 17.73 -11.60
CA ILE A 470 -9.79 16.47 -12.10
C ILE A 470 -11.05 16.76 -12.93
N LEU A 471 -11.12 16.17 -14.13
CA LEU A 471 -12.36 16.01 -14.90
C LEU A 471 -12.83 14.57 -14.74
N SER A 472 -14.02 14.38 -14.18
CA SER A 472 -14.56 13.06 -13.80
C SER A 472 -15.85 12.72 -14.55
N GLY A 473 -15.93 11.48 -15.03
CA GLY A 473 -17.14 10.89 -15.60
C GLY A 473 -17.98 10.08 -14.61
N GLU A 474 -17.60 10.01 -13.34
CA GLU A 474 -18.27 9.19 -12.30
C GLU A 474 -19.78 9.46 -12.19
N LYS A 475 -20.22 10.70 -12.45
CA LYS A 475 -21.64 11.10 -12.41
C LYS A 475 -22.31 11.10 -13.79
N LEU A 476 -21.58 10.74 -14.84
CA LEU A 476 -22.13 10.52 -16.18
C LEU A 476 -22.69 9.11 -16.29
N ARG A 477 -23.52 8.88 -17.30
CA ARG A 477 -24.18 7.58 -17.48
C ARG A 477 -23.25 6.60 -18.20
N HIS A 478 -22.78 5.56 -17.51
CA HIS A 478 -22.24 4.34 -18.11
C HIS A 478 -23.37 3.43 -18.58
N TRP A 479 -23.32 2.99 -19.85
CA TRP A 479 -24.28 2.03 -20.39
C TRP A 479 -23.75 1.42 -21.69
N GLY A 480 -24.29 0.27 -22.08
CA GLY A 480 -23.92 -0.38 -23.32
C GLY A 480 -24.63 -1.71 -23.53
N GLY A 481 -24.22 -2.42 -24.59
CA GLY A 481 -24.69 -3.77 -24.91
C GLY A 481 -23.65 -4.85 -24.57
N GLU A 482 -23.88 -6.07 -25.04
CA GLU A 482 -22.97 -7.22 -24.84
C GLU A 482 -21.61 -7.10 -25.57
N GLN A 483 -21.34 -5.98 -26.24
CA GLN A 483 -20.16 -5.84 -27.12
C GLN A 483 -19.44 -4.48 -27.03
N TRP A 484 -20.07 -3.42 -26.50
CA TRP A 484 -19.48 -2.08 -26.41
C TRP A 484 -20.22 -1.16 -25.43
N SER A 485 -19.48 -0.22 -24.83
CA SER A 485 -20.01 0.94 -24.10
C SER A 485 -20.63 1.98 -25.06
N ASN A 486 -21.54 2.81 -24.56
CA ASN A 486 -22.29 3.82 -25.32
C ASN A 486 -22.40 5.17 -24.57
N GLY A 487 -21.48 5.48 -23.65
CA GLY A 487 -21.48 6.75 -22.93
C GLY A 487 -20.80 7.92 -23.66
N GLU A 488 -20.82 9.08 -23.01
CA GLU A 488 -20.14 10.30 -23.48
C GLU A 488 -18.62 10.15 -23.38
N MET A 489 -17.88 10.70 -24.34
CA MET A 489 -16.42 10.84 -24.18
C MET A 489 -16.13 12.01 -23.23
N LEU A 490 -15.14 11.90 -22.34
CA LEU A 490 -14.83 13.00 -21.41
C LEU A 490 -14.34 14.25 -22.13
N ILE A 491 -13.50 14.09 -23.14
CA ILE A 491 -13.08 15.18 -24.03
C ILE A 491 -13.26 14.70 -25.47
N SER A 492 -14.07 15.42 -26.25
CA SER A 492 -14.34 15.07 -27.64
C SER A 492 -14.34 16.30 -28.54
N ALA A 493 -13.67 16.21 -29.68
CA ALA A 493 -13.92 17.15 -30.78
C ALA A 493 -15.24 16.80 -31.47
N SER A 494 -16.12 17.77 -31.69
CA SER A 494 -17.40 17.55 -32.36
C SER A 494 -17.18 17.00 -33.77
N LYS A 495 -17.49 15.72 -33.99
CA LYS A 495 -17.32 15.03 -35.27
C LYS A 495 -18.01 15.75 -36.41
N HIS A 496 -19.26 16.19 -36.20
CA HIS A 496 -20.04 16.90 -37.21
C HIS A 496 -19.31 18.17 -37.64
N ILE A 497 -18.96 19.03 -36.68
CA ILE A 497 -18.35 20.33 -36.96
C ILE A 497 -16.95 20.16 -37.55
N ALA A 498 -16.12 19.30 -36.94
CA ALA A 498 -14.75 19.10 -37.35
C ALA A 498 -14.63 18.46 -38.75
N SER A 499 -15.59 17.61 -39.14
CA SER A 499 -15.64 17.04 -40.50
C SER A 499 -16.00 18.05 -41.59
N GLU A 500 -16.78 19.09 -41.27
CA GLU A 500 -17.12 20.17 -42.19
C GLU A 500 -16.03 21.26 -42.22
N LYS A 501 -15.50 21.58 -41.04
CA LYS A 501 -14.47 22.58 -40.83
C LYS A 501 -13.43 22.00 -39.89
N ARG A 502 -12.36 21.46 -40.47
CA ARG A 502 -11.19 20.94 -39.74
C ARG A 502 -10.82 21.91 -38.62
N LEU A 503 -10.86 21.45 -37.37
CA LEU A 503 -10.50 22.29 -36.23
C LEU A 503 -8.98 22.35 -36.11
N ASN A 504 -8.46 23.47 -35.65
CA ASN A 504 -7.02 23.69 -35.57
C ASN A 504 -6.59 24.24 -34.21
N ASN A 505 -5.37 23.89 -33.79
CA ASN A 505 -4.71 24.45 -32.61
C ASN A 505 -5.51 24.19 -31.32
N ILE A 506 -5.53 22.93 -30.88
CA ILE A 506 -6.21 22.47 -29.67
C ILE A 506 -5.15 22.04 -28.65
N GLU A 507 -5.32 22.45 -27.39
CA GLU A 507 -4.38 22.15 -26.31
C GLU A 507 -5.10 21.52 -25.11
N ILE A 508 -4.58 20.41 -24.60
CA ILE A 508 -5.04 19.75 -23.37
C ILE A 508 -3.83 19.56 -22.46
N SER A 509 -3.81 20.15 -21.27
CA SER A 509 -2.63 20.04 -20.39
C SER A 509 -2.89 20.02 -18.89
N GLY A 510 -2.14 19.16 -18.18
CA GLY A 510 -2.05 19.16 -16.71
C GLY A 510 -3.23 18.53 -15.97
N VAL A 511 -4.35 18.30 -16.64
CA VAL A 511 -5.58 17.75 -16.04
C VAL A 511 -5.50 16.24 -15.85
N THR A 512 -6.17 15.76 -14.81
CA THR A 512 -6.38 14.33 -14.56
C THR A 512 -7.81 13.95 -14.97
N LEU A 513 -7.96 12.93 -15.81
CA LEU A 513 -9.23 12.44 -16.36
C LEU A 513 -9.55 11.09 -15.72
N ILE A 514 -10.72 10.96 -15.10
CA ILE A 514 -11.12 9.74 -14.41
C ILE A 514 -12.50 9.25 -14.84
N ASP A 515 -12.66 7.94 -14.90
CA ASP A 515 -13.97 7.26 -15.00
C ASP A 515 -14.79 7.67 -16.24
N SER A 516 -14.17 7.60 -17.42
CA SER A 516 -14.84 7.94 -18.68
C SER A 516 -15.91 6.90 -19.04
N PRO A 517 -17.15 7.30 -19.41
CA PRO A 517 -18.19 6.36 -19.82
C PRO A 517 -18.13 5.93 -21.30
N GLY A 518 -17.08 6.35 -22.00
CA GLY A 518 -16.69 5.88 -23.33
C GLY A 518 -15.19 6.12 -23.52
N TRP A 519 -14.74 6.37 -24.75
CA TRP A 519 -13.35 6.81 -24.99
C TRP A 519 -13.05 8.08 -24.20
N THR A 520 -11.87 8.16 -23.59
CA THR A 520 -11.55 9.26 -22.68
C THR A 520 -11.31 10.56 -23.45
N VAL A 521 -10.45 10.50 -24.48
CA VAL A 521 -10.10 11.64 -25.33
C VAL A 521 -10.24 11.24 -26.80
N GLY A 522 -11.32 11.69 -27.44
CA GLY A 522 -11.58 11.44 -28.86
C GLY A 522 -11.36 12.69 -29.72
N MET A 523 -10.33 12.69 -30.55
CA MET A 523 -9.98 13.82 -31.41
C MET A 523 -10.18 13.48 -32.89
N PHE A 524 -11.03 14.27 -33.55
CA PHE A 524 -11.50 14.00 -34.90
C PHE A 524 -11.24 15.21 -35.80
N PHE A 525 -10.64 14.99 -36.99
CA PHE A 525 -10.41 16.03 -37.99
C PHE A 525 -9.69 17.26 -37.43
N ILE A 526 -8.61 17.02 -36.70
CA ILE A 526 -7.80 18.09 -36.08
C ILE A 526 -6.54 18.34 -36.90
N ASP A 527 -6.11 19.59 -36.87
CA ASP A 527 -4.82 20.06 -37.34
C ASP A 527 -4.09 20.74 -36.18
N ASN A 528 -2.86 20.38 -35.87
CA ASN A 528 -2.12 20.95 -34.72
C ASN A 528 -2.80 20.69 -33.36
N LEU A 529 -2.55 19.51 -32.79
CA LEU A 529 -3.02 19.08 -31.47
C LEU A 529 -1.86 18.97 -30.48
N THR A 530 -2.02 19.50 -29.28
CA THR A 530 -1.07 19.30 -28.17
C THR A 530 -1.79 18.69 -26.98
N ILE A 531 -1.30 17.55 -26.50
CA ILE A 531 -1.71 16.91 -25.25
C ILE A 531 -0.45 16.77 -24.40
N ASN A 532 -0.42 17.39 -23.23
CA ASN A 532 0.79 17.43 -22.41
C ASN A 532 0.49 17.27 -20.93
N ASN A 533 1.17 16.35 -20.23
CA ASN A 533 1.03 16.22 -18.78
C ASN A 533 -0.41 15.93 -18.32
N ILE A 534 -1.14 15.10 -19.08
CA ILE A 534 -2.43 14.57 -18.61
C ILE A 534 -2.25 13.21 -17.93
N ASN A 535 -3.16 12.87 -17.04
CA ASN A 535 -3.26 11.54 -16.46
C ASN A 535 -4.65 10.97 -16.75
N ILE A 536 -4.75 9.76 -17.25
CA ILE A 536 -6.02 9.06 -17.54
C ILE A 536 -6.08 7.80 -16.69
N ILE A 537 -7.18 7.62 -15.95
CA ILE A 537 -7.53 6.35 -15.30
C ILE A 537 -8.99 6.02 -15.62
N SER A 538 -9.21 4.97 -16.40
CA SER A 538 -10.56 4.52 -16.76
C SER A 538 -10.65 3.00 -16.77
N TRP A 539 -11.83 2.46 -16.45
CA TRP A 539 -12.08 1.04 -16.35
C TRP A 539 -13.08 0.53 -17.39
N GLU A 540 -13.80 1.42 -18.07
CA GLU A 540 -14.94 1.09 -18.92
C GLU A 540 -14.55 0.16 -20.06
N LEU A 541 -15.36 -0.87 -20.31
CA LEU A 541 -15.21 -1.77 -21.46
C LEU A 541 -15.23 -0.94 -22.77
N ASN A 542 -14.28 -1.20 -23.68
CA ASN A 542 -14.08 -0.38 -24.89
C ASN A 542 -13.82 1.11 -24.58
N GLY A 543 -13.40 1.42 -23.35
CA GLY A 543 -13.01 2.74 -22.91
C GLY A 543 -11.54 3.00 -23.22
N ASP A 544 -11.28 3.39 -24.47
CA ASP A 544 -9.95 3.79 -24.94
C ASP A 544 -9.46 5.07 -24.21
N GLY A 545 -8.15 5.28 -24.23
CA GLY A 545 -7.50 6.47 -23.67
C GLY A 545 -7.56 7.64 -24.64
N ILE A 546 -6.53 7.76 -25.49
CA ILE A 546 -6.39 8.84 -26.47
C ILE A 546 -6.57 8.28 -27.89
N ASP A 547 -7.62 8.70 -28.56
CA ASP A 547 -7.96 8.34 -29.92
C ASP A 547 -7.79 9.51 -30.88
N LEU A 548 -6.86 9.36 -31.82
CA LEU A 548 -6.63 10.32 -32.88
C LEU A 548 -7.16 9.78 -34.21
N CYS A 549 -8.22 10.40 -34.73
CA CYS A 549 -8.90 10.02 -35.96
C CYS A 549 -8.84 11.16 -36.99
N SER A 550 -8.17 10.96 -38.13
CA SER A 550 -7.98 12.01 -39.14
C SER A 550 -7.26 13.25 -38.58
N VAL A 551 -6.19 13.05 -37.81
CA VAL A 551 -5.45 14.13 -37.12
C VAL A 551 -4.06 14.35 -37.73
N SER A 552 -3.70 15.60 -38.03
CA SER A 552 -2.35 15.96 -38.51
C SER A 552 -1.63 16.83 -37.49
N ARG A 553 -0.32 16.63 -37.32
CA ARG A 553 0.55 17.40 -36.42
C ARG A 553 0.08 17.33 -34.97
N ALA A 554 0.09 16.13 -34.40
CA ALA A 554 -0.23 15.92 -32.99
C ALA A 554 1.03 15.67 -32.16
N ASN A 555 1.09 16.30 -30.99
CA ASN A 555 2.12 16.05 -29.99
C ASN A 555 1.45 15.57 -28.69
N ILE A 556 1.76 14.36 -28.26
CA ILE A 556 1.34 13.80 -26.97
C ILE A 556 2.60 13.63 -26.13
N THR A 557 2.73 14.37 -25.04
CA THR A 557 3.96 14.39 -24.24
C THR A 557 3.70 14.21 -22.76
N ASP A 558 4.66 13.57 -22.08
CA ASP A 558 4.72 13.50 -20.62
C ASP A 558 3.35 13.08 -20.04
N SER A 559 2.71 12.00 -20.51
CA SER A 559 1.34 11.66 -20.08
C SER A 559 1.28 10.26 -19.47
N PHE A 560 0.38 10.09 -18.49
CA PHE A 560 0.08 8.79 -17.91
C PHE A 560 -1.28 8.30 -18.39
N ILE A 561 -1.38 7.07 -18.88
CA ILE A 561 -2.66 6.52 -19.35
C ILE A 561 -2.82 5.09 -18.82
N ARG A 562 -3.88 4.86 -18.03
CA ARG A 562 -4.36 3.53 -17.68
C ARG A 562 -5.81 3.37 -18.11
N THR A 563 -6.06 2.37 -18.95
CA THR A 563 -7.39 2.10 -19.51
C THR A 563 -7.67 0.62 -19.61
N TYR A 564 -8.95 0.27 -19.65
CA TYR A 564 -9.39 -1.07 -20.04
C TYR A 564 -8.91 -1.42 -21.45
N ASP A 565 -9.24 -0.55 -22.40
CA ASP A 565 -8.96 -0.76 -23.82
C ASP A 565 -7.69 -0.02 -24.24
N ASP A 566 -7.57 0.30 -25.53
CA ASP A 566 -6.36 0.87 -26.11
C ASP A 566 -5.95 2.20 -25.44
N CYS A 567 -4.72 2.31 -24.92
CA CYS A 567 -4.31 3.53 -24.20
C CYS A 567 -4.05 4.71 -25.15
N ILE A 568 -3.32 4.47 -26.24
CA ILE A 568 -3.07 5.47 -27.30
C ILE A 568 -3.29 4.82 -28.65
N THR A 569 -4.15 5.46 -29.45
CA THR A 569 -4.68 4.88 -30.68
C THR A 569 -4.63 5.88 -31.83
N LEU A 570 -3.95 5.48 -32.92
CA LEU A 570 -3.93 6.25 -34.17
C LEU A 570 -4.79 5.57 -35.23
N LYS A 571 -5.92 6.18 -35.56
CA LYS A 571 -6.89 5.72 -36.56
C LYS A 571 -7.02 6.77 -37.65
N VAL A 572 -7.54 6.40 -38.81
CA VAL A 572 -7.98 7.43 -39.79
C VAL A 572 -9.45 7.78 -39.61
N ARG A 573 -10.20 7.00 -38.84
CA ARG A 573 -11.67 7.07 -38.82
C ARG A 573 -12.35 6.66 -37.55
N ASP A 574 -13.59 7.11 -37.48
CA ASP A 574 -14.64 6.55 -36.65
C ASP A 574 -15.90 6.33 -37.51
N TYR A 575 -16.48 5.13 -37.43
CA TYR A 575 -17.64 4.61 -38.17
C TYR A 575 -18.20 5.42 -39.37
N GLY A 576 -17.66 5.19 -40.58
CA GLY A 576 -18.36 5.42 -41.85
C GLY A 576 -18.38 6.87 -42.42
N VAL A 577 -17.67 7.82 -41.83
CA VAL A 577 -17.54 9.21 -42.33
C VAL A 577 -16.35 9.35 -43.30
N TRP A 578 -16.34 10.35 -44.20
CA TRP A 578 -15.21 10.70 -45.08
C TRP A 578 -13.91 10.97 -44.29
N GLN A 579 -12.74 10.52 -44.75
CA GLN A 579 -11.52 10.51 -43.94
C GLN A 579 -10.30 11.12 -44.62
N THR A 580 -9.46 11.76 -43.80
CA THR A 580 -8.13 12.27 -44.16
C THR A 580 -7.04 11.45 -43.45
N PRO A 581 -5.76 11.57 -43.86
CA PRO A 581 -4.67 10.91 -43.15
C PRO A 581 -4.60 11.31 -41.67
N THR A 582 -4.08 10.39 -40.85
CA THR A 582 -3.51 10.71 -39.53
C THR A 582 -2.00 10.68 -39.69
N GLU A 583 -1.34 11.82 -39.51
CA GLU A 583 0.05 12.00 -39.94
C GLU A 583 0.82 13.02 -39.11
N TYR A 584 2.14 12.90 -39.08
CA TYR A 584 3.02 13.78 -38.28
C TYR A 584 2.64 13.76 -36.80
N VAL A 585 2.55 12.56 -36.23
CA VAL A 585 2.21 12.36 -34.82
C VAL A 585 3.48 12.05 -34.04
N ASN A 586 3.71 12.76 -32.94
CA ASN A 586 4.80 12.51 -32.01
C ASN A 586 4.24 12.19 -30.63
N VAL A 587 4.54 11.01 -30.11
CA VAL A 587 4.22 10.57 -28.75
C VAL A 587 5.54 10.40 -28.00
N LYS A 588 5.73 11.11 -26.89
CA LYS A 588 7.01 11.13 -26.18
C LYS A 588 6.86 11.18 -24.66
N ASP A 589 7.72 10.48 -23.93
CA ASP A 589 7.80 10.50 -22.46
C ASP A 589 6.49 10.05 -21.78
N CYS A 590 5.73 9.14 -22.42
CA CYS A 590 4.46 8.64 -21.91
C CYS A 590 4.64 7.33 -21.13
N VAL A 591 3.83 7.15 -20.09
CA VAL A 591 3.73 5.90 -19.33
C VAL A 591 2.31 5.35 -19.52
N VAL A 592 2.20 4.15 -20.07
CA VAL A 592 0.91 3.54 -20.44
C VAL A 592 0.72 2.20 -19.74
N TRP A 593 -0.53 1.87 -19.41
CA TRP A 593 -0.93 0.64 -18.74
C TRP A 593 -2.27 0.16 -19.29
N SER A 594 -2.29 -0.93 -20.06
CA SER A 594 -3.56 -1.52 -20.50
C SER A 594 -4.01 -2.60 -19.53
N ASP A 595 -5.26 -2.53 -19.05
CA ASP A 595 -5.86 -3.57 -18.23
C ASP A 595 -6.37 -4.75 -19.09
N TYR A 596 -6.60 -4.59 -20.41
CA TYR A 596 -7.02 -5.70 -21.29
C TYR A 596 -6.53 -5.67 -22.74
N ALA A 597 -6.64 -4.52 -23.43
CA ALA A 597 -6.44 -4.44 -24.88
C ALA A 597 -4.99 -4.15 -25.29
N ARG A 598 -4.67 -2.99 -25.87
CA ARG A 598 -3.31 -2.63 -26.31
C ARG A 598 -2.82 -1.40 -25.57
N ALA A 599 -1.52 -1.32 -25.33
CA ALA A 599 -0.97 -0.11 -24.75
C ALA A 599 -0.83 0.99 -25.82
N ILE A 600 -0.20 0.68 -26.96
CA ILE A 600 -0.10 1.61 -28.08
C ILE A 600 -0.50 0.89 -29.37
N VAL A 601 -1.44 1.47 -30.11
CA VAL A 601 -1.90 0.92 -31.39
C VAL A 601 -1.89 1.95 -32.52
N VAL A 602 -1.37 1.53 -33.67
CA VAL A 602 -1.49 2.22 -34.95
C VAL A 602 -2.38 1.39 -35.85
N GLY A 603 -3.55 1.91 -36.20
CA GLY A 603 -4.71 1.13 -36.63
C GLY A 603 -5.62 0.81 -35.44
N PRO A 604 -6.51 -0.20 -35.51
CA PRO A 604 -6.75 -1.11 -36.63
C PRO A 604 -7.50 -0.49 -37.82
N GLU A 605 -8.22 0.62 -37.61
CA GLU A 605 -9.01 1.33 -38.63
C GLU A 605 -8.13 2.25 -39.50
N ALA A 606 -7.34 1.64 -40.39
CA ALA A 606 -6.34 2.32 -41.22
C ALA A 606 -6.80 2.66 -42.66
N GLY A 607 -8.09 2.85 -42.92
CA GLY A 607 -8.66 3.30 -44.22
C GLY A 607 -9.98 2.63 -44.60
N ALA A 608 -10.68 3.14 -45.63
CA ALA A 608 -11.78 2.45 -46.32
C ALA A 608 -12.01 3.00 -47.76
N CYS A 609 -12.50 2.17 -48.70
CA CYS A 609 -12.50 2.52 -50.13
C CYS A 609 -13.53 3.52 -50.62
N ILE A 610 -14.62 3.69 -49.88
CA ILE A 610 -15.81 4.32 -50.43
C ILE A 610 -15.73 5.86 -50.25
N TRP A 611 -14.90 6.34 -49.32
CA TRP A 611 -14.96 7.72 -48.82
C TRP A 611 -13.59 8.38 -48.51
N GLY A 612 -12.49 7.97 -49.15
CA GLY A 612 -11.18 8.63 -49.03
C GLY A 612 -9.98 7.68 -49.06
N SER A 613 -8.76 8.20 -49.22
CA SER A 613 -7.49 7.44 -49.30
C SER A 613 -6.58 7.67 -48.07
N GLY A 614 -7.13 8.08 -46.93
CA GLY A 614 -6.36 8.42 -45.73
C GLY A 614 -5.54 7.24 -45.23
N GLY A 615 -4.25 7.47 -44.97
CA GLY A 615 -3.32 6.51 -44.38
C GLY A 615 -2.78 6.99 -43.03
N LEU A 616 -1.96 6.16 -42.41
CA LEU A 616 -1.20 6.45 -41.19
C LEU A 616 0.26 6.63 -41.60
N THR A 617 0.80 7.86 -41.51
CA THR A 617 2.18 8.11 -41.98
C THR A 617 2.95 9.05 -41.08
N ASP A 618 4.26 8.83 -40.97
CA ASP A 618 5.17 9.72 -40.22
C ASP A 618 4.76 9.85 -38.74
N CYS A 619 4.62 8.72 -38.05
CA CYS A 619 4.25 8.66 -36.63
C CYS A 619 5.42 8.10 -35.80
N ILE A 620 5.79 8.82 -34.74
CA ILE A 620 6.93 8.51 -33.87
C ILE A 620 6.45 8.33 -32.44
N PHE A 621 6.87 7.24 -31.80
CA PHE A 621 6.68 6.94 -30.39
C PHE A 621 8.06 6.79 -29.75
N GLU A 622 8.44 7.72 -28.88
CA GLU A 622 9.80 7.80 -28.31
C GLU A 622 9.78 7.86 -26.78
N ASP A 623 10.75 7.21 -26.13
CA ASP A 623 11.00 7.35 -24.68
C ASP A 623 9.76 7.00 -23.81
N CYS A 624 8.95 6.04 -24.26
CA CYS A 624 7.73 5.61 -23.57
C CYS A 624 7.95 4.35 -22.72
N VAL A 625 7.14 4.20 -21.68
CA VAL A 625 7.09 2.99 -20.85
C VAL A 625 5.71 2.34 -20.94
N VAL A 626 5.66 1.07 -21.29
CA VAL A 626 4.47 0.23 -21.12
C VAL A 626 4.61 -0.51 -19.81
N LEU A 627 3.79 -0.18 -18.81
CA LEU A 627 3.81 -0.87 -17.52
C LEU A 627 3.21 -2.27 -17.63
N GLU A 628 2.10 -2.44 -18.34
CA GLU A 628 1.44 -3.74 -18.34
C GLU A 628 0.89 -4.09 -19.71
N GLN A 629 1.09 -5.35 -20.09
CA GLN A 629 0.33 -6.00 -21.15
C GLN A 629 -0.19 -7.35 -20.64
N PRO A 630 -1.51 -7.49 -20.40
CA PRO A 630 -2.04 -8.64 -19.69
C PRO A 630 -2.45 -9.82 -20.58
N ASP A 631 -2.95 -9.55 -21.79
CA ASP A 631 -3.45 -10.59 -22.71
C ASP A 631 -3.00 -10.32 -24.16
N GLY A 632 -2.75 -11.40 -24.88
CA GLY A 632 -2.43 -11.46 -26.31
C GLY A 632 -2.87 -12.79 -26.92
N SER A 633 -3.77 -13.52 -26.26
CA SER A 633 -4.04 -14.92 -26.57
C SER A 633 -5.00 -15.14 -27.73
N THR A 634 -5.88 -14.18 -28.04
CA THR A 634 -6.98 -14.39 -29.01
C THR A 634 -6.86 -13.60 -30.31
N ASP A 635 -6.08 -12.52 -30.35
CA ASP A 635 -6.06 -11.58 -31.47
C ASP A 635 -4.76 -10.75 -31.48
N TYR A 636 -4.82 -9.53 -32.04
CA TYR A 636 -3.74 -8.57 -32.22
C TYR A 636 -3.47 -7.68 -31.00
N ARG A 637 -3.95 -8.07 -29.81
CA ARG A 637 -3.57 -7.40 -28.55
C ARG A 637 -2.09 -7.63 -28.24
N ALA A 638 -1.39 -6.54 -27.96
CA ALA A 638 0.02 -6.49 -27.60
C ALA A 638 0.35 -5.13 -26.96
N ALA A 639 1.51 -5.04 -26.31
CA ALA A 639 2.01 -3.77 -25.78
C ALA A 639 2.18 -2.74 -26.91
N LEU A 640 2.78 -3.15 -28.04
CA LEU A 640 2.93 -2.33 -29.23
C LEU A 640 2.28 -3.02 -30.43
N SER A 641 1.28 -2.39 -31.02
CA SER A 641 0.52 -2.95 -32.14
C SER A 641 0.52 -2.03 -33.35
N VAL A 642 0.80 -2.58 -34.53
CA VAL A 642 0.56 -1.93 -35.83
C VAL A 642 -0.31 -2.84 -36.67
N VAL A 643 -1.53 -2.43 -36.91
CA VAL A 643 -2.58 -3.31 -37.41
C VAL A 643 -3.28 -2.64 -38.57
N GLN A 644 -3.21 -3.27 -39.72
CA GLN A 644 -4.02 -2.89 -40.87
C GLN A 644 -5.13 -3.95 -41.02
N GLN A 645 -6.28 -3.72 -40.39
CA GLN A 645 -7.38 -4.67 -40.41
C GLN A 645 -8.48 -4.31 -41.41
N GLN A 646 -9.13 -5.35 -41.92
CA GLN A 646 -10.40 -5.18 -42.60
C GLN A 646 -11.51 -4.97 -41.56
N GLN A 647 -12.30 -3.92 -41.74
CA GLN A 647 -13.35 -3.55 -40.80
C GLN A 647 -14.74 -3.77 -41.40
N SER A 648 -15.71 -4.07 -40.53
CA SER A 648 -17.13 -4.21 -40.89
C SER A 648 -17.86 -2.92 -40.53
N ILE A 649 -18.62 -2.36 -41.46
CA ILE A 649 -19.46 -1.18 -41.22
C ILE A 649 -20.92 -1.66 -41.17
N TRP A 650 -21.58 -1.49 -40.01
CA TRP A 650 -22.97 -1.94 -39.78
C TRP A 650 -23.20 -3.44 -40.03
N GLY A 651 -22.23 -4.29 -39.68
CA GLY A 651 -22.31 -5.73 -39.92
C GLY A 651 -22.10 -6.13 -41.38
N VAL A 652 -21.83 -5.18 -42.26
CA VAL A 652 -21.46 -5.40 -43.67
C VAL A 652 -19.97 -5.13 -43.83
N THR A 653 -19.23 -6.16 -44.16
CA THR A 653 -17.85 -6.01 -44.61
C THR A 653 -17.88 -5.46 -46.03
N TYR A 654 -17.56 -4.18 -46.19
CA TYR A 654 -17.42 -3.56 -47.51
C TYR A 654 -16.07 -3.97 -48.14
N ASP A 655 -15.98 -3.87 -49.46
CA ASP A 655 -14.76 -4.10 -50.26
C ASP A 655 -13.70 -3.00 -49.99
N GLU A 656 -13.23 -2.81 -48.75
CA GLU A 656 -12.48 -1.63 -48.30
C GLU A 656 -11.02 -1.53 -48.83
N TYR A 657 -10.60 -0.31 -49.18
CA TYR A 657 -9.19 0.10 -49.37
C TYR A 657 -8.66 0.39 -47.97
N ASN A 658 -7.72 -0.42 -47.46
CA ASN A 658 -6.90 0.06 -46.35
C ASN A 658 -5.90 1.08 -46.91
N GLY A 659 -5.75 2.22 -46.25
CA GLY A 659 -4.73 3.21 -46.53
C GLY A 659 -3.35 2.72 -46.09
N ASN A 660 -2.29 3.32 -46.63
CA ASN A 660 -0.92 2.94 -46.26
C ASN A 660 -0.64 3.22 -44.79
N ILE A 661 0.11 2.33 -44.14
CA ILE A 661 0.71 2.56 -42.82
C ILE A 661 2.22 2.63 -43.04
N ASN A 662 2.83 3.82 -43.06
CA ASN A 662 4.23 3.94 -43.46
C ASN A 662 5.01 4.90 -42.57
N ASN A 663 6.32 4.67 -42.45
CA ASN A 663 7.20 5.46 -41.60
C ASN A 663 6.70 5.58 -40.15
N ILE A 664 6.40 4.41 -39.55
CA ILE A 664 6.05 4.31 -38.13
C ILE A 664 7.31 3.92 -37.35
N LEU A 665 7.69 4.72 -36.37
CA LEU A 665 8.88 4.49 -35.56
C LEU A 665 8.50 4.35 -34.08
N PHE A 666 8.89 3.22 -33.48
CA PHE A 666 8.92 3.02 -32.04
C PHE A 666 10.37 3.05 -31.59
N LYS A 667 10.73 3.91 -30.65
CA LYS A 667 12.11 4.14 -30.24
C LYS A 667 12.25 4.30 -28.74
N ASN A 668 13.28 3.67 -28.16
CA ASN A 668 13.60 3.76 -26.73
C ASN A 668 12.41 3.40 -25.82
N ILE A 669 11.70 2.31 -26.14
CA ILE A 669 10.53 1.88 -25.37
C ILE A 669 10.94 0.81 -24.38
N LEU A 670 10.52 0.98 -23.12
CA LEU A 670 10.56 -0.07 -22.12
C LEU A 670 9.17 -0.69 -21.97
N ILE A 671 9.04 -1.98 -22.27
CA ILE A 671 7.92 -2.78 -21.81
C ILE A 671 8.34 -3.34 -20.45
N ASP A 672 7.89 -2.65 -19.40
CA ASP A 672 8.34 -2.80 -18.02
C ASP A 672 7.62 -3.93 -17.29
N ASP A 673 7.69 -5.12 -17.88
CA ASP A 673 6.99 -6.37 -17.52
C ASP A 673 5.75 -6.66 -18.38
N ILE A 674 5.50 -7.95 -18.59
CA ILE A 674 4.30 -8.48 -19.25
C ILE A 674 3.72 -9.57 -18.37
N GLN A 675 2.39 -9.70 -18.34
CA GLN A 675 1.79 -10.83 -17.64
C GLN A 675 2.02 -12.11 -18.43
N SER A 676 1.78 -13.25 -17.78
CA SER A 676 1.86 -14.56 -18.45
C SER A 676 0.95 -14.70 -19.68
N GLY A 677 -0.06 -13.84 -19.87
CA GLY A 677 -0.91 -13.80 -21.06
C GLY A 677 -0.48 -12.78 -22.11
N GLY A 678 0.48 -11.89 -21.81
CA GLY A 678 0.83 -10.73 -22.61
C GLY A 678 1.64 -11.05 -23.87
N ARG A 679 1.56 -10.15 -24.85
CA ARG A 679 2.39 -10.14 -26.06
C ARG A 679 3.15 -8.81 -26.17
N PRO A 680 4.47 -8.81 -26.49
CA PRO A 680 5.20 -7.55 -26.62
C PRO A 680 4.85 -6.76 -27.88
N ILE A 681 4.98 -7.36 -29.07
CA ILE A 681 4.82 -6.65 -30.35
C ILE A 681 3.89 -7.44 -31.27
N TRP A 682 2.97 -6.74 -31.95
CA TRP A 682 2.16 -7.28 -33.04
C TRP A 682 2.20 -6.36 -34.25
N VAL A 683 2.57 -6.91 -35.41
CA VAL A 683 2.45 -6.21 -36.70
C VAL A 683 1.64 -7.08 -37.66
N GLU A 684 0.56 -6.51 -38.21
CA GLU A 684 -0.32 -7.22 -39.11
C GLU A 684 -0.74 -6.39 -40.31
N GLN A 685 -0.63 -7.02 -41.48
CA GLN A 685 -1.24 -6.57 -42.72
C GLN A 685 -2.35 -7.55 -43.14
N CYS A 686 -3.62 -7.12 -43.16
CA CYS A 686 -4.73 -7.93 -43.68
C CYS A 686 -4.86 -7.83 -45.21
N ARG A 687 -5.52 -8.84 -45.81
CA ARG A 687 -5.68 -8.96 -47.28
C ARG A 687 -6.81 -8.04 -47.78
N PRO A 688 -6.61 -7.20 -48.81
CA PRO A 688 -7.71 -6.55 -49.52
C PRO A 688 -8.56 -7.57 -50.30
N GLN A 689 -9.88 -7.38 -50.35
CA GLN A 689 -10.81 -8.33 -50.99
C GLN A 689 -10.69 -8.41 -52.53
N LYS A 690 -10.09 -7.42 -53.21
CA LYS A 690 -9.95 -7.39 -54.69
C LYS A 690 -8.50 -7.19 -55.13
N GLU A 691 -8.09 -7.96 -56.14
CA GLU A 691 -6.72 -7.97 -56.71
C GLU A 691 -6.33 -6.65 -57.41
N TRP A 692 -7.29 -5.80 -57.77
CA TRP A 692 -7.07 -4.50 -58.44
C TRP A 692 -6.88 -3.33 -57.46
N VAL A 693 -7.05 -3.57 -56.16
CA VAL A 693 -6.79 -2.58 -55.11
C VAL A 693 -5.27 -2.42 -55.01
N GLY A 694 -4.77 -1.20 -55.27
CA GLY A 694 -3.33 -0.90 -55.29
C GLY A 694 -2.57 -1.39 -54.06
N TRP A 695 -1.26 -1.60 -54.23
CA TRP A 695 -0.36 -2.16 -53.22
C TRP A 695 -0.41 -1.38 -51.91
N GLN A 696 -0.88 -2.03 -50.85
CA GLN A 696 -0.83 -1.53 -49.48
C GLN A 696 0.57 -1.73 -48.91
N TRP A 697 1.08 -0.71 -48.23
CA TRP A 697 2.40 -0.75 -47.60
C TRP A 697 2.30 -0.59 -46.09
N VAL A 698 3.02 -1.48 -45.39
CA VAL A 698 3.27 -1.40 -43.95
C VAL A 698 4.77 -1.20 -43.73
N GLY A 699 5.17 -0.04 -43.22
CA GLY A 699 6.58 0.32 -42.95
C GLY A 699 6.77 0.71 -41.48
N VAL A 700 7.39 -0.18 -40.70
CA VAL A 700 7.51 -0.03 -39.24
C VAL A 700 8.96 -0.28 -38.79
N SER A 701 9.46 0.53 -37.87
CA SER A 701 10.78 0.34 -37.25
C SER A 701 10.66 0.32 -35.73
N PHE A 702 11.36 -0.64 -35.11
CA PHE A 702 11.49 -0.78 -33.67
C PHE A 702 12.96 -0.60 -33.29
N GLU A 703 13.29 0.46 -32.56
CA GLU A 703 14.66 0.82 -32.19
C GLU A 703 14.81 0.87 -30.66
N ASN A 704 15.80 0.17 -30.11
CA ASN A 704 16.08 0.17 -28.66
C ASN A 704 14.86 -0.20 -27.81
N ILE A 705 14.15 -1.27 -28.17
CA ILE A 705 13.02 -1.76 -27.40
C ILE A 705 13.52 -2.75 -26.35
N THR A 706 13.18 -2.52 -25.09
CA THR A 706 13.50 -3.44 -23.99
C THR A 706 12.22 -4.11 -23.52
N ILE A 707 12.15 -5.44 -23.65
CA ILE A 707 11.04 -6.26 -23.18
C ILE A 707 11.48 -6.94 -21.90
N ARG A 708 10.84 -6.61 -20.78
CA ARG A 708 10.98 -7.34 -19.52
C ARG A 708 9.78 -8.27 -19.36
N ASP A 709 10.06 -9.46 -18.88
CA ASP A 709 9.08 -10.50 -18.64
C ASP A 709 9.55 -11.36 -17.45
N THR A 710 8.97 -11.10 -16.29
CA THR A 710 9.26 -11.80 -15.05
C THR A 710 8.41 -13.06 -14.86
N LYS A 711 7.32 -13.21 -15.63
CA LYS A 711 6.33 -14.29 -15.46
C LYS A 711 6.45 -15.40 -16.51
N GLY A 712 7.26 -15.18 -17.55
CA GLY A 712 7.63 -16.16 -18.56
C GLY A 712 6.92 -15.97 -19.90
N LEU A 713 7.67 -16.23 -20.98
CA LEU A 713 7.26 -15.99 -22.36
C LEU A 713 6.16 -16.97 -22.78
N ARG A 714 4.90 -16.54 -22.75
CA ARG A 714 3.80 -17.33 -23.31
C ARG A 714 3.49 -16.97 -24.76
N HIS A 715 3.36 -15.68 -25.08
CA HIS A 715 3.08 -15.21 -26.43
C HIS A 715 4.27 -14.42 -26.97
N LYS A 716 4.83 -14.92 -28.08
CA LYS A 716 5.89 -14.24 -28.82
C LYS A 716 5.36 -12.99 -29.49
N SER A 717 6.29 -12.07 -29.77
CA SER A 717 6.04 -11.04 -30.77
C SER A 717 5.64 -11.69 -32.09
N TYR A 718 4.84 -10.99 -32.89
CA TYR A 718 4.24 -11.58 -34.08
C TYR A 718 4.22 -10.58 -35.23
N ILE A 719 4.67 -11.01 -36.40
CA ILE A 719 4.62 -10.24 -37.64
C ILE A 719 3.95 -11.10 -38.71
N THR A 720 2.91 -10.58 -39.34
CA THR A 720 2.18 -11.31 -40.39
C THR A 720 1.83 -10.41 -41.55
N SER A 721 2.11 -10.87 -42.77
CA SER A 721 1.71 -10.18 -43.98
C SER A 721 0.40 -10.75 -44.52
N SER A 722 -0.25 -9.98 -45.38
CA SER A 722 -1.34 -10.49 -46.21
C SER A 722 -0.80 -11.29 -47.39
N THR A 723 -1.65 -11.81 -48.29
CA THR A 723 -1.22 -12.45 -49.54
C THR A 723 -0.86 -11.46 -50.65
N CYS A 724 -1.04 -10.15 -50.44
CA CYS A 724 -0.67 -9.08 -51.37
C CYS A 724 -0.21 -7.82 -50.60
N GLY A 725 0.43 -6.86 -51.28
CA GLY A 725 1.04 -5.70 -50.62
C GLY A 725 2.48 -5.96 -50.15
N GLY A 726 3.18 -4.86 -49.84
CA GLY A 726 4.55 -4.88 -49.30
C GLY A 726 4.53 -4.62 -47.80
N MET A 727 5.45 -5.26 -47.07
CA MET A 727 5.66 -4.98 -45.65
C MET A 727 7.16 -4.95 -45.36
N TYR A 728 7.59 -3.93 -44.63
CA TYR A 728 8.95 -3.79 -44.15
C TYR A 728 8.92 -3.53 -42.65
N VAL A 729 9.54 -4.42 -41.88
CA VAL A 729 9.71 -4.26 -40.44
C VAL A 729 11.19 -4.33 -40.10
N SER A 730 11.72 -3.32 -39.41
CA SER A 730 13.08 -3.36 -38.88
C SER A 730 13.07 -3.47 -37.36
N LEU A 731 13.99 -4.28 -36.81
CA LEU A 731 14.23 -4.43 -35.39
C LEU A 731 15.70 -4.13 -35.13
N THR A 732 15.98 -2.97 -34.52
CA THR A 732 17.33 -2.52 -34.15
C THR A 732 17.46 -2.55 -32.64
N ASN A 733 18.37 -3.37 -32.12
CA ASN A 733 18.61 -3.47 -30.67
C ASN A 733 17.32 -3.74 -29.84
N VAL A 734 16.48 -4.66 -30.31
CA VAL A 734 15.31 -5.14 -29.55
C VAL A 734 15.74 -6.27 -28.62
N THR A 735 15.51 -6.13 -27.32
CA THR A 735 15.93 -7.11 -26.31
C THR A 735 14.74 -7.73 -25.58
N TYR A 736 14.85 -9.02 -25.27
CA TYR A 736 13.90 -9.77 -24.42
C TYR A 736 14.65 -10.31 -23.21
N ASN A 737 14.32 -9.82 -22.01
CA ASN A 737 15.05 -10.12 -20.77
C ASN A 737 16.59 -9.99 -20.91
N GLY A 738 17.03 -8.97 -21.66
CA GLY A 738 18.44 -8.68 -21.93
C GLY A 738 19.06 -9.45 -23.10
N GLU A 739 18.35 -10.41 -23.71
CA GLU A 739 18.81 -11.11 -24.91
C GLU A 739 18.36 -10.36 -26.18
N ILE A 740 19.28 -10.01 -27.07
CA ILE A 740 18.94 -9.35 -28.34
C ILE A 740 18.20 -10.33 -29.26
N ILE A 741 17.09 -9.87 -29.85
CA ILE A 741 16.35 -10.61 -30.88
C ILE A 741 17.07 -10.45 -32.22
N THR A 742 17.77 -11.49 -32.67
CA THR A 742 18.55 -11.48 -33.93
C THR A 742 17.91 -12.29 -35.07
N SER A 743 16.83 -13.03 -34.79
CA SER A 743 16.13 -13.84 -35.79
C SER A 743 14.69 -14.14 -35.36
N THR A 744 13.91 -14.65 -36.30
CA THR A 744 12.61 -15.25 -36.00
C THR A 744 12.79 -16.58 -35.24
N GLY A 745 11.73 -17.09 -34.62
CA GLY A 745 11.72 -18.36 -33.89
C GLY A 745 11.49 -18.18 -32.40
N LYS A 746 12.53 -17.88 -31.62
CA LYS A 746 12.45 -17.91 -30.14
C LYS A 746 11.50 -16.86 -29.56
N TYR A 747 11.64 -15.60 -29.98
CA TYR A 747 10.92 -14.45 -29.43
C TYR A 747 9.94 -13.79 -30.41
N LEU A 748 10.03 -14.15 -31.69
CA LEU A 748 9.30 -13.51 -32.78
C LEU A 748 8.86 -14.54 -33.82
N ASP A 749 7.56 -14.66 -34.05
CA ASP A 749 7.03 -15.43 -35.17
C ASP A 749 6.80 -14.52 -36.38
N PHE A 750 7.14 -15.00 -37.57
CA PHE A 750 6.98 -14.26 -38.82
C PHE A 750 6.30 -15.11 -39.90
N TYR A 751 5.20 -14.60 -40.45
CA TYR A 751 4.41 -15.25 -41.49
C TYR A 751 4.34 -14.37 -42.75
N ASN A 752 5.18 -14.67 -43.74
CA ASN A 752 5.21 -13.99 -45.03
C ASN A 752 4.23 -14.65 -46.02
N LYS A 753 2.95 -14.28 -45.94
CA LYS A 753 1.92 -14.81 -46.85
C LYS A 753 1.99 -14.20 -48.26
N SER A 754 2.59 -13.02 -48.44
CA SER A 754 2.67 -12.33 -49.73
C SER A 754 3.92 -12.70 -50.53
N GLY A 755 4.96 -13.20 -49.86
CA GLY A 755 6.30 -13.32 -50.43
C GLY A 755 7.02 -11.97 -50.59
N MET A 756 6.41 -10.87 -50.15
CA MET A 756 6.90 -9.49 -50.30
C MET A 756 7.06 -8.75 -48.97
N ALA A 757 6.90 -9.46 -47.86
CA ALA A 757 7.25 -8.95 -46.55
C ALA A 757 8.72 -9.24 -46.20
N THR A 758 9.40 -8.25 -45.61
CA THR A 758 10.77 -8.38 -45.11
C THR A 758 10.81 -7.97 -43.64
N VAL A 759 11.55 -8.75 -42.85
CA VAL A 759 11.90 -8.42 -41.46
C VAL A 759 13.42 -8.39 -41.36
N GLU A 760 13.98 -7.26 -40.96
CA GLU A 760 15.42 -7.06 -40.84
C GLU A 760 15.81 -6.84 -39.37
N PHE A 761 16.96 -7.40 -38.99
CA PHE A 761 17.51 -7.34 -37.64
C PHE A 761 18.85 -6.61 -37.69
N TYR A 762 19.01 -5.59 -36.86
CA TYR A 762 20.17 -4.69 -36.83
C TYR A 762 20.82 -4.61 -35.46
#